data_AF-A0A0E9NFK3-F1
#
_entry.id   AF-A0A0E9NFK3-F1
#
_cell.length_a   1.000
_cell.length_b   1.000
_cell.length_c   1.000
_cell.angle_alpha   90.00
_cell.angle_beta   90.00
_cell.angle_gamma   90.00
#
_symmetry.space_group_name_H-M   'P 1'
#
loop_
_entity.id
_entity.type
_entity.pdbx_description
1 polymer ?
#
loop_
_entity_poly.entity_id
_entity_poly.type
_entity_poly.pdbx_seq_one_letter_code
_entity_poly.pdbx_strand_id
1 'polypeptide(L)'
;MAAPRPPPGQKTLIPESVLDVPTQRLYAVSAFFLLQAWKLYEVVTLYTSTEGDLGMAWTFKWMAFDGLFLTILPLLSIPWLSFQQTTTIIQICIICLLDFGVSMRLQIPLGAIFWGIVRLFYDKELALSGNRVSVNDIIYNSSHILGRYTVNLLPESTAKLNPAASAFCLGESIDEVTLPIRLNSTVPIYLQYSRTDLETSEKTYFNVTGRDLKSIMSNAEDYVPERGVPSKNAKSKVKVITLDIAEPGLYKLERVIDKSKMDVRLYQSSALVVECPTASFHVAEGARNRPDRCTGDFDELTLKVRGVAPLTVKYSQWIGKRRSTTTFDSIYPSTGFQSPVLNSDSDTVALHNFDDYSWASATVTDLLLNSTLHTSGAWTYEIEEVTDAVGNVVSHLADRRSQDEKDNVDSLRSFRFNVHERPELSFGNCDADRPIKLLKGRTARLPISLKSSDLPVGARVGYVNSTSIMSEPDPASLDYDILQMVELSGRHDYVEAQRAGVYYLLDVKSQFCRGRVMSPSACMVYTPPEPAVSVAFEEIKDKCAGSIGVTADLTFMGAPPFEVAYRITKDKKHVQVNRVKISRSRHQLKFMPEEAGHYDYQFLSLDDDNYIGVPLDSKPFQTEAKVFPLAGASFVDAGRLSQYQTCIGGTVDLDVKLIGMGPWKLTYDIIHDGQRQQYSAGEITTSIYKITTPPLTGGSHTVTLVSIEDSHGCKTMLGERDAVVEVRRQRPTAAFNGGAVRTTAGSRVKLPVRLTGDAPWEVKYTVPGLGSLPVLTVIRDPNGFIEAEEEGEYEIVEVKDRYCPGFVSTTHKNAAVEWLERPSLSLGVDAGSLREGDVYTRKSVCEGAEDVFEISCRGLSPFTVDYEIIHAAEDGKELSREHRELTVPQEIASIRMHTGRAGTWRYEFKGISDARYSTPSAPNVTDGKGVLVLEQIINPRPEARFAEAGKVYRFCSQDAIDDQTNIETIPLTFKGKAPFAVTFDVKHDRSGETESFVVNAVRSSEYALRVPREALTLGDHVITITQVSDANGCIRSRQDHAQKVTVSVTEPASIVPIDNRIDYCVGDRIGFALQGTPPFDIEYVFDGKKRVAVASTSTFSRVAERPGNFTVVALSDHVNNCKVAVELSKTIHDLPSLRIREGLTVVEDIHEGDQAEITFHFTGTAPFSFTYVRSETKKGKRRILETHTVTDVNSDHYTIFTSQHGDYEVLEVRDAWCQFPREPLHSGGKGGQKLLQHTDSSG
;
A
#
# COMPACT_ATOMS: atom_id res chain seq x y z
N MET A 1 19.43 -39.34 -84.88
CA MET A 1 18.60 -38.83 -86.00
C MET A 1 19.48 -38.63 -87.21
N ALA A 2 18.98 -38.87 -88.43
CA ALA A 2 19.75 -38.62 -89.66
C ALA A 2 19.85 -37.12 -89.98
N ALA A 3 20.93 -36.70 -90.63
CA ALA A 3 21.16 -35.29 -90.97
C ALA A 3 20.36 -34.87 -92.23
N PRO A 4 19.68 -33.71 -92.23
CA PRO A 4 19.11 -33.14 -93.46
C PRO A 4 20.23 -32.66 -94.40
N ARG A 5 20.08 -32.92 -95.70
CA ARG A 5 20.98 -32.39 -96.74
C ARG A 5 20.73 -30.88 -96.91
N PRO A 6 21.78 -30.05 -97.11
CA PRO A 6 21.60 -28.65 -97.48
C PRO A 6 21.06 -28.51 -98.91
N PRO A 7 20.31 -27.43 -99.23
CA PRO A 7 19.85 -27.15 -100.59
C PRO A 7 21.02 -26.71 -101.49
N PRO A 8 21.01 -27.03 -102.79
CA PRO A 8 22.06 -26.62 -103.73
C PRO A 8 21.89 -25.15 -104.13
N GLY A 9 22.95 -24.34 -104.01
CA GLY A 9 23.00 -23.02 -104.66
C GLY A 9 23.88 -21.95 -104.01
N GLN A 10 24.14 -22.01 -102.70
CA GLN A 10 24.99 -21.03 -102.01
C GLN A 10 26.47 -21.46 -102.04
N LYS A 11 27.33 -20.61 -102.60
CA LYS A 11 28.79 -20.71 -102.47
C LYS A 11 29.23 -19.90 -101.24
N THR A 12 30.22 -20.39 -100.50
CA THR A 12 30.90 -19.62 -99.46
C THR A 12 31.55 -18.37 -100.05
N LEU A 13 31.58 -17.27 -99.28
CA LEU A 13 32.15 -16.00 -99.75
C LEU A 13 33.67 -16.12 -100.01
N ILE A 14 34.34 -16.97 -99.24
CA ILE A 14 35.70 -17.45 -99.51
C ILE A 14 35.58 -18.77 -100.28
N PRO A 15 36.14 -18.89 -101.51
CA PRO A 15 36.06 -20.13 -102.28
C PRO A 15 36.69 -21.33 -101.57
N GLU A 16 36.05 -22.50 -101.67
CA GLU A 16 36.55 -23.77 -101.11
C GLU A 16 37.94 -24.19 -101.68
N SER A 17 38.33 -23.63 -102.83
CA SER A 17 39.67 -23.79 -103.42
C SER A 17 40.79 -23.00 -102.73
N VAL A 18 40.46 -22.17 -101.73
CA VAL A 18 41.43 -21.39 -100.93
C VAL A 18 41.48 -21.91 -99.50
N LEU A 19 40.32 -22.21 -98.91
CA LEU A 19 40.18 -22.78 -97.56
C LEU A 19 38.97 -23.73 -97.53
N ASP A 20 39.14 -24.92 -96.97
CA ASP A 20 38.07 -25.90 -96.83
C ASP A 20 37.05 -25.50 -95.75
N VAL A 21 35.80 -25.97 -95.89
CA VAL A 21 34.69 -25.60 -94.99
C VAL A 21 34.95 -25.95 -93.51
N PRO A 22 35.51 -27.13 -93.15
CA PRO A 22 35.97 -27.40 -91.78
C PRO A 22 36.95 -26.35 -91.23
N THR A 23 37.99 -25.98 -91.99
CA THR A 23 38.97 -24.97 -91.56
C THR A 23 38.37 -23.56 -91.52
N GLN A 24 37.47 -23.19 -92.45
CA GLN A 24 36.72 -21.92 -92.38
C GLN A 24 35.88 -21.84 -91.08
N ARG A 25 35.20 -22.93 -90.69
CA ARG A 25 34.49 -23.02 -89.41
C ARG A 25 35.44 -22.90 -88.22
N LEU A 26 36.57 -23.59 -88.25
CA LEU A 26 37.57 -23.56 -87.18
C LEU A 26 38.14 -22.15 -86.99
N TYR A 27 38.46 -21.44 -88.08
CA TYR A 27 38.91 -20.05 -87.98
C TYR A 27 37.81 -19.13 -87.43
N ALA A 28 36.56 -19.23 -87.93
CA ALA A 28 35.45 -18.44 -87.40
C ALA A 28 35.23 -18.67 -85.88
N VAL A 29 35.23 -19.94 -85.44
CA VAL A 29 35.11 -20.31 -84.02
C VAL A 29 36.33 -19.84 -83.20
N SER A 30 37.54 -19.95 -83.73
CA SER A 30 38.75 -19.46 -83.05
C SER A 30 38.77 -17.94 -82.88
N ALA A 31 38.29 -17.19 -83.89
CA ALA A 31 38.16 -15.74 -83.84
C ALA A 31 37.12 -15.31 -82.79
N PHE A 32 36.01 -16.04 -82.69
CA PHE A 32 35.04 -15.84 -81.61
C PHE A 32 35.66 -16.07 -80.23
N PHE A 33 36.36 -17.19 -80.02
CA PHE A 33 37.02 -17.45 -78.73
C PHE A 33 38.12 -16.42 -78.41
N LEU A 34 38.85 -15.90 -79.40
CA LEU A 34 39.86 -14.86 -79.20
C LEU A 34 39.21 -13.51 -78.84
N LEU A 35 38.10 -13.13 -79.48
CA LEU A 35 37.28 -11.98 -79.09
C LEU A 35 36.77 -12.12 -77.65
N GLN A 36 36.15 -13.26 -77.30
CA GLN A 36 35.66 -13.50 -75.94
C GLN A 36 36.78 -13.58 -74.90
N ALA A 37 38.00 -14.01 -75.26
CA ALA A 37 39.15 -14.01 -74.36
C ALA A 37 39.70 -12.59 -74.11
N TRP A 38 39.79 -11.73 -75.13
CA TRP A 38 40.13 -10.31 -74.96
C TRP A 38 39.07 -9.59 -74.13
N LYS A 39 37.78 -9.86 -74.41
CA LYS A 39 36.65 -9.39 -73.61
C LYS A 39 36.79 -9.80 -72.14
N LEU A 40 37.08 -11.07 -71.84
CA LEU A 40 37.29 -11.57 -70.48
C LEU A 40 38.46 -10.87 -69.77
N TYR A 41 39.55 -10.58 -70.47
CA TYR A 41 40.67 -9.80 -69.93
C TYR A 41 40.24 -8.37 -69.56
N GLU A 42 39.47 -7.69 -70.42
CA GLU A 42 38.92 -6.38 -70.09
C GLU A 42 37.87 -6.41 -68.99
N VAL A 43 37.08 -7.49 -68.87
CA VAL A 43 36.17 -7.71 -67.73
C VAL A 43 36.96 -7.71 -66.42
N VAL A 44 38.10 -8.40 -66.34
CA VAL A 44 38.94 -8.37 -65.12
C VAL A 44 39.34 -6.94 -64.77
N THR A 45 39.77 -6.12 -65.75
CA THR A 45 40.08 -4.71 -65.49
C THR A 45 38.86 -3.91 -65.03
N LEU A 46 37.68 -4.12 -65.62
CA LEU A 46 36.42 -3.44 -65.28
C LEU A 46 35.92 -3.76 -63.86
N TYR A 47 36.16 -4.97 -63.37
CA TYR A 47 35.84 -5.33 -61.98
C TYR A 47 36.84 -4.74 -60.97
N THR A 48 38.09 -4.50 -61.38
CA THR A 48 39.11 -3.86 -60.52
C THR A 48 39.02 -2.33 -60.46
N SER A 49 38.43 -1.67 -61.46
CA SER A 49 38.22 -0.22 -61.47
C SER A 49 37.02 0.23 -60.62
N THR A 50 37.14 1.39 -59.98
CA THR A 50 36.15 1.97 -59.06
C THR A 50 35.34 3.15 -59.64
N GLU A 51 35.66 3.63 -60.83
CA GLU A 51 34.92 4.72 -61.51
C GLU A 51 33.74 4.16 -62.33
N GLY A 52 32.54 4.72 -62.13
CA GLY A 52 31.29 4.14 -62.66
C GLY A 52 31.08 4.28 -64.17
N ASP A 53 31.47 5.41 -64.77
CA ASP A 53 31.15 5.73 -66.17
C ASP A 53 31.82 4.80 -67.19
N LEU A 54 32.92 4.12 -66.79
CA LEU A 54 33.62 3.14 -67.62
C LEU A 54 32.76 1.91 -67.97
N GLY A 55 31.76 1.55 -67.14
CA GLY A 55 30.89 0.39 -67.40
C GLY A 55 30.02 0.56 -68.65
N MET A 56 29.42 1.74 -68.83
CA MET A 56 28.59 2.02 -70.01
C MET A 56 29.45 2.06 -71.28
N ALA A 57 30.64 2.67 -71.22
CA ALA A 57 31.58 2.69 -72.34
C ALA A 57 32.07 1.29 -72.74
N TRP A 58 32.41 0.44 -71.75
CA TRP A 58 32.76 -0.96 -71.97
C TRP A 58 31.60 -1.74 -72.60
N THR A 59 30.37 -1.55 -72.10
CA THR A 59 29.17 -2.22 -72.61
C THR A 59 28.92 -1.89 -74.08
N PHE A 60 28.89 -0.61 -74.45
CA PHE A 60 28.66 -0.22 -75.86
C PHE A 60 29.78 -0.70 -76.79
N LYS A 61 31.04 -0.71 -76.33
CA LYS A 61 32.18 -1.26 -77.08
C LYS A 61 31.97 -2.74 -77.43
N TRP A 62 31.64 -3.57 -76.44
CA TRP A 62 31.54 -5.02 -76.66
C TRP A 62 30.23 -5.45 -77.36
N MET A 63 29.11 -4.77 -77.09
CA MET A 63 27.89 -4.89 -77.90
C MET A 63 28.17 -4.59 -79.39
N ALA A 64 28.98 -3.58 -79.70
CA ALA A 64 29.35 -3.25 -81.08
C ALA A 64 30.26 -4.32 -81.72
N PHE A 65 31.28 -4.82 -81.01
CA PHE A 65 32.17 -5.85 -81.56
C PHE A 65 31.48 -7.20 -81.77
N ASP A 66 30.71 -7.70 -80.80
CA ASP A 66 30.01 -8.98 -80.96
C ASP A 66 28.80 -8.88 -81.90
N GLY A 67 28.12 -7.73 -81.93
CA GLY A 67 27.10 -7.41 -82.94
C GLY A 67 27.67 -7.39 -84.37
N LEU A 68 28.86 -6.80 -84.55
CA LEU A 68 29.58 -6.81 -85.83
C LEU A 68 30.03 -8.22 -86.23
N PHE A 69 30.54 -9.00 -85.28
CA PHE A 69 30.96 -10.38 -85.54
C PHE A 69 29.78 -11.28 -85.93
N LEU A 70 28.68 -11.23 -85.17
CA LEU A 70 27.45 -12.01 -85.46
C LEU A 70 26.75 -11.58 -86.75
N THR A 71 26.88 -10.32 -87.19
CA THR A 71 26.36 -9.88 -88.51
C THR A 71 27.28 -10.28 -89.67
N ILE A 72 28.59 -10.41 -89.47
CA ILE A 72 29.53 -10.88 -90.51
C ILE A 72 29.42 -12.40 -90.77
N LEU A 73 29.20 -13.22 -89.73
CA LEU A 73 29.06 -14.69 -89.86
C LEU A 73 28.09 -15.15 -90.97
N PRO A 74 26.83 -14.67 -91.07
CA PRO A 74 25.92 -15.08 -92.15
C PRO A 74 26.36 -14.57 -93.52
N LEU A 75 27.04 -13.42 -93.65
CA LEU A 75 27.56 -12.93 -94.94
C LEU A 75 28.61 -13.88 -95.52
N LEU A 76 29.46 -14.47 -94.67
CA LEU A 76 30.48 -15.44 -95.11
C LEU A 76 29.85 -16.72 -95.71
N SER A 77 28.56 -16.97 -95.47
CA SER A 77 27.79 -18.10 -96.01
C SER A 77 28.38 -19.49 -95.66
N ILE A 78 29.08 -19.60 -94.53
CA ILE A 78 29.71 -20.84 -94.07
C ILE A 78 28.61 -21.84 -93.62
N PRO A 79 28.53 -23.06 -94.19
CA PRO A 79 27.53 -24.04 -93.80
C PRO A 79 27.54 -24.34 -92.30
N TRP A 80 26.36 -24.34 -91.67
CA TRP A 80 26.10 -24.43 -90.21
C TRP A 80 26.37 -23.15 -89.39
N LEU A 81 27.01 -22.12 -89.96
CA LEU A 81 27.13 -20.77 -89.35
C LEU A 81 26.30 -19.71 -90.12
N SER A 82 25.68 -20.11 -91.23
CA SER A 82 24.73 -19.34 -92.03
C SER A 82 23.35 -19.25 -91.34
N PHE A 83 23.26 -18.45 -90.28
CA PHE A 83 22.03 -18.21 -89.52
C PHE A 83 21.03 -17.32 -90.30
N GLN A 84 19.72 -17.45 -90.02
CA GLN A 84 18.70 -16.55 -90.56
C GLN A 84 18.76 -15.17 -89.88
N GLN A 85 18.28 -14.12 -90.55
CA GLN A 85 18.30 -12.76 -90.01
C GLN A 85 17.55 -12.63 -88.67
N THR A 86 16.45 -13.38 -88.48
CA THR A 86 15.74 -13.46 -87.20
C THR A 86 16.59 -14.11 -86.10
N THR A 87 17.28 -15.22 -86.41
CA THR A 87 18.12 -15.90 -85.43
C THR A 87 19.40 -15.14 -85.12
N THR A 88 19.99 -14.39 -86.05
CA THR A 88 21.13 -13.49 -85.75
C THR A 88 20.71 -12.30 -84.89
N ILE A 89 19.56 -11.67 -85.16
CA ILE A 89 19.02 -10.60 -84.29
C ILE A 89 18.79 -11.14 -82.86
N ILE A 90 18.23 -12.34 -82.72
CA ILE A 90 18.04 -12.98 -81.40
C ILE A 90 19.39 -13.27 -80.73
N GLN A 91 20.38 -13.81 -81.45
CA GLN A 91 21.73 -14.05 -80.92
C GLN A 91 22.40 -12.76 -80.44
N ILE A 92 22.29 -11.67 -81.22
CA ILE A 92 22.81 -10.35 -80.87
C ILE A 92 22.12 -9.82 -79.60
N CYS A 93 20.78 -9.86 -79.55
CA CYS A 93 20.03 -9.45 -78.35
C CYS A 93 20.43 -10.24 -77.09
N ILE A 94 20.71 -11.55 -77.22
CA ILE A 94 21.15 -12.40 -76.10
C ILE A 94 22.57 -12.03 -75.64
N ILE A 95 23.53 -11.82 -76.55
CA ILE A 95 24.89 -11.40 -76.15
C ILE A 95 24.88 -9.99 -75.58
N CYS A 96 24.15 -9.04 -76.17
CA CYS A 96 23.99 -7.70 -75.61
C CYS A 96 23.38 -7.71 -74.18
N LEU A 97 22.42 -8.60 -73.91
CA LEU A 97 21.87 -8.80 -72.56
C LEU A 97 22.91 -9.37 -71.58
N LEU A 98 23.75 -10.30 -72.02
CA LEU A 98 24.86 -10.83 -71.21
C LEU A 98 25.89 -9.74 -70.90
N ASP A 99 26.24 -8.91 -71.87
CA ASP A 99 27.23 -7.84 -71.72
C ASP A 99 26.75 -6.76 -70.75
N PHE A 100 25.48 -6.36 -70.88
CA PHE A 100 24.83 -5.48 -69.91
C PHE A 100 24.82 -6.10 -68.50
N GLY A 101 24.52 -7.40 -68.38
CA GLY A 101 24.55 -8.12 -67.10
C GLY A 101 25.95 -8.22 -66.48
N VAL A 102 27.00 -8.38 -67.29
CA VAL A 102 28.40 -8.38 -66.86
C VAL A 102 28.84 -7.00 -66.38
N SER A 103 28.47 -5.92 -67.08
CA SER A 103 28.74 -4.54 -66.62
C SER A 103 27.94 -4.18 -65.36
N MET A 104 26.75 -4.75 -65.16
CA MET A 104 25.93 -4.59 -63.94
C MET A 104 26.36 -5.53 -62.80
N ARG A 105 27.50 -6.23 -62.95
CA ARG A 105 28.14 -7.08 -61.93
C ARG A 105 27.27 -8.21 -61.37
N LEU A 106 26.38 -8.80 -62.19
CA LEU A 106 25.54 -9.95 -61.78
C LEU A 106 26.38 -11.23 -61.56
N GLN A 107 26.19 -11.88 -60.40
CA GLN A 107 26.86 -13.14 -60.06
C GLN A 107 26.17 -14.35 -60.72
N ILE A 108 26.72 -14.84 -61.84
CA ILE A 108 26.23 -16.03 -62.55
C ILE A 108 27.09 -17.27 -62.16
N PRO A 109 26.51 -18.37 -61.65
CA PRO A 109 27.25 -19.51 -61.10
C PRO A 109 27.75 -20.49 -62.19
N LEU A 110 28.62 -20.02 -63.08
CA LEU A 110 29.13 -20.75 -64.26
C LEU A 110 29.73 -22.13 -63.92
N GLY A 111 30.39 -22.27 -62.77
CA GLY A 111 31.03 -23.53 -62.34
C GLY A 111 30.04 -24.69 -62.14
N ALA A 112 28.82 -24.43 -61.68
CA ALA A 112 27.79 -25.46 -61.49
C ALA A 112 27.30 -26.02 -62.83
N ILE A 113 27.17 -25.15 -63.85
CA ILE A 113 26.77 -25.52 -65.20
C ILE A 113 27.85 -26.40 -65.85
N PHE A 114 29.13 -26.04 -65.69
CA PHE A 114 30.25 -26.81 -66.21
C PHE A 114 30.34 -28.21 -65.58
N TRP A 115 30.20 -28.32 -64.25
CA TRP A 115 30.21 -29.61 -63.56
C TRP A 115 29.03 -30.52 -63.95
N GLY A 116 27.85 -29.93 -64.22
CA GLY A 116 26.69 -30.67 -64.74
C GLY A 116 26.95 -31.31 -66.11
N ILE A 117 27.73 -30.65 -66.97
CA ILE A 117 28.11 -31.18 -68.29
C ILE A 117 29.16 -32.29 -68.17
N VAL A 118 30.21 -32.10 -67.34
CA VAL A 118 31.27 -33.10 -67.16
C VAL A 118 30.73 -34.43 -66.62
N ARG A 119 29.75 -34.37 -65.70
CA ARG A 119 29.14 -35.57 -65.10
C ARG A 119 28.34 -36.40 -66.11
N LEU A 120 27.93 -35.83 -67.25
CA LEU A 120 27.18 -36.53 -68.31
C LEU A 120 28.02 -37.49 -69.16
N PHE A 121 29.36 -37.46 -69.02
CA PHE A 121 30.29 -38.19 -69.88
C PHE A 121 31.23 -39.18 -69.14
N TYR A 122 31.06 -39.39 -67.83
CA TYR A 122 32.07 -40.06 -67.00
C TYR A 122 31.53 -41.01 -65.91
N ASP A 123 30.44 -41.74 -66.19
CA ASP A 123 29.96 -42.80 -65.28
C ASP A 123 30.89 -44.03 -65.28
N LYS A 124 31.68 -44.17 -64.20
CA LYS A 124 32.44 -45.38 -63.86
C LYS A 124 32.32 -45.70 -62.37
N GLU A 125 31.61 -46.78 -62.05
CA GLU A 125 31.31 -47.22 -60.68
C GLU A 125 32.38 -48.14 -60.10
N LEU A 126 32.48 -48.22 -58.78
CA LEU A 126 33.43 -49.08 -58.07
C LEU A 126 32.91 -50.52 -57.95
N ALA A 127 33.64 -51.45 -58.56
CA ALA A 127 33.41 -52.90 -58.41
C ALA A 127 33.93 -53.43 -57.07
N LEU A 128 33.52 -54.64 -56.70
CA LEU A 128 33.93 -55.35 -55.47
C LEU A 128 35.47 -55.46 -55.34
N SER A 129 36.17 -55.55 -56.46
CA SER A 129 37.63 -55.59 -56.58
C SER A 129 38.34 -54.27 -56.21
N GLY A 130 37.62 -53.14 -56.20
CA GLY A 130 38.16 -51.78 -56.06
C GLY A 130 38.44 -51.06 -57.39
N ASN A 131 38.20 -51.69 -58.54
CA ASN A 131 38.37 -51.09 -59.87
C ASN A 131 37.12 -50.31 -60.32
N ARG A 132 37.25 -49.50 -61.39
CA ARG A 132 36.17 -48.65 -61.94
C ARG A 132 35.66 -49.15 -63.30
N VAL A 133 34.36 -49.42 -63.42
CA VAL A 133 33.72 -50.11 -64.57
C VAL A 133 32.45 -49.37 -65.06
N SER A 134 32.08 -49.49 -66.34
CA SER A 134 30.82 -48.97 -66.90
C SER A 134 29.67 -49.97 -66.77
N VAL A 135 28.45 -49.47 -66.54
CA VAL A 135 27.27 -50.32 -66.20
C VAL A 135 26.25 -50.42 -67.34
N ASN A 136 26.08 -49.37 -68.17
CA ASN A 136 25.07 -49.34 -69.23
C ASN A 136 25.25 -50.45 -70.28
N ASP A 137 26.49 -50.82 -70.57
CA ASP A 137 26.85 -51.84 -71.58
C ASP A 137 26.34 -53.26 -71.23
N ILE A 138 25.88 -53.46 -69.99
CA ILE A 138 25.42 -54.75 -69.44
C ILE A 138 23.88 -54.80 -69.29
N ILE A 139 23.20 -53.66 -69.24
CA ILE A 139 21.77 -53.59 -68.83
C ILE A 139 20.80 -53.39 -70.01
N TYR A 140 21.14 -52.62 -71.05
CA TYR A 140 20.15 -52.13 -72.03
C TYR A 140 20.27 -52.76 -73.44
N ASN A 141 19.44 -53.78 -73.72
CA ASN A 141 19.31 -54.49 -75.01
C ASN A 141 17.78 -54.61 -75.39
N SER A 142 17.26 -54.09 -76.51
CA SER A 142 15.99 -53.26 -76.48
C SER A 142 14.67 -53.60 -77.29
N SER A 143 13.42 -53.28 -76.77
CA SER A 143 12.09 -52.89 -77.46
C SER A 143 10.78 -52.67 -76.56
N HIS A 144 9.84 -51.68 -76.79
CA HIS A 144 8.61 -51.32 -75.94
C HIS A 144 7.31 -50.65 -76.64
N ILE A 145 6.18 -50.26 -75.94
CA ILE A 145 4.70 -50.25 -76.45
C ILE A 145 3.72 -48.99 -76.10
N LEU A 146 2.32 -49.01 -76.20
CA LEU A 146 1.34 -47.85 -76.52
C LEU A 146 -0.24 -47.82 -76.02
N GLY A 147 -1.03 -46.68 -75.78
CA GLY A 147 -2.46 -46.47 -75.12
C GLY A 147 -3.18 -44.99 -75.00
N ARG A 148 -4.16 -44.53 -74.06
CA ARG A 148 -4.53 -43.13 -73.33
C ARG A 148 -5.96 -42.91 -72.50
N TYR A 149 -6.23 -41.99 -71.44
CA TYR A 149 -7.51 -41.66 -70.50
C TYR A 149 -7.63 -40.37 -69.40
N THR A 150 -8.14 -40.30 -68.05
CA THR A 150 -8.59 -39.08 -67.07
C THR A 150 -8.30 -38.86 -65.41
N VAL A 151 -8.84 -37.81 -64.55
CA VAL A 151 -9.07 -37.57 -62.95
C VAL A 151 -8.56 -36.32 -61.92
N ASN A 152 -8.88 -36.05 -60.53
CA ASN A 152 -8.48 -34.87 -59.49
C ASN A 152 -9.16 -34.53 -57.96
N LEU A 153 -8.68 -33.67 -56.89
CA LEU A 153 -9.30 -33.25 -55.44
C LEU A 153 -8.73 -32.06 -54.36
N LEU A 154 -9.31 -31.58 -53.11
CA LEU A 154 -8.90 -30.43 -52.03
C LEU A 154 -9.47 -30.21 -50.43
N PRO A 155 -9.01 -29.26 -49.43
CA PRO A 155 -9.28 -29.02 -47.85
C PRO A 155 -9.42 -27.58 -46.97
N GLU A 156 -9.42 -27.38 -45.54
CA GLU A 156 -9.72 -26.10 -44.58
C GLU A 156 -9.13 -25.75 -43.02
N SER A 157 -9.69 -24.88 -42.01
CA SER A 157 -9.06 -24.03 -40.78
C SER A 157 -9.68 -23.70 -39.24
N THR A 158 -9.23 -22.71 -38.29
CA THR A 158 -9.54 -22.45 -36.72
C THR A 158 -9.38 -21.01 -35.85
N ALA A 159 -9.53 -20.82 -34.43
CA ALA A 159 -9.74 -19.52 -33.49
C ALA A 159 -9.29 -19.25 -31.88
N LYS A 160 -9.59 -18.13 -31.03
CA LYS A 160 -9.16 -17.69 -29.53
C LYS A 160 -9.95 -16.57 -28.56
N LEU A 161 -9.55 -16.15 -27.25
CA LEU A 161 -10.15 -15.21 -26.12
C LEU A 161 -9.29 -14.17 -25.10
N ASN A 162 -9.89 -13.19 -24.24
CA ASN A 162 -9.76 -12.39 -22.84
C ASN A 162 -8.84 -11.14 -22.23
N PRO A 163 -9.19 -10.23 -21.16
CA PRO A 163 -8.33 -9.02 -20.68
C PRO A 163 -7.94 -8.53 -19.18
N ALA A 164 -8.67 -7.68 -18.38
CA ALA A 164 -8.08 -6.56 -17.56
C ALA A 164 -7.99 -6.54 -15.99
N ALA A 165 -8.74 -7.35 -15.23
CA ALA A 165 -8.66 -7.49 -13.76
C ALA A 165 -8.92 -6.24 -12.85
N SER A 166 -9.84 -5.36 -13.23
CA SER A 166 -10.34 -4.27 -12.37
C SER A 166 -11.27 -4.75 -11.23
N ALA A 167 -11.34 -3.97 -10.15
CA ALA A 167 -12.35 -4.11 -9.08
C ALA A 167 -13.73 -3.59 -9.51
N PHE A 168 -14.78 -4.08 -8.83
CA PHE A 168 -16.18 -3.79 -9.13
C PHE A 168 -17.05 -3.87 -7.87
N CYS A 169 -17.99 -2.94 -7.69
CA CYS A 169 -18.97 -2.99 -6.60
C CYS A 169 -20.37 -2.48 -7.00
N LEU A 170 -21.40 -2.91 -6.26
CA LEU A 170 -22.82 -2.53 -6.39
C LEU A 170 -23.33 -1.88 -5.09
N GLY A 171 -24.28 -0.96 -5.16
CA GLY A 171 -24.81 -0.29 -3.95
C GLY A 171 -25.92 0.73 -4.26
N GLU A 172 -26.36 1.51 -3.27
CA GLU A 172 -27.51 2.45 -3.37
C GLU A 172 -27.40 3.51 -4.49
N SER A 173 -26.23 3.68 -5.10
CA SER A 173 -25.98 4.59 -6.23
C SER A 173 -25.46 3.89 -7.49
N ILE A 174 -25.33 2.56 -7.49
CA ILE A 174 -24.80 1.74 -8.59
C ILE A 174 -25.58 0.42 -8.62
N ASP A 175 -26.68 0.40 -9.39
CA ASP A 175 -27.56 -0.77 -9.55
C ASP A 175 -27.00 -1.84 -10.51
N GLU A 176 -26.09 -1.46 -11.42
CA GLU A 176 -25.58 -2.33 -12.49
C GLU A 176 -24.13 -1.99 -12.88
N VAL A 177 -23.33 -3.02 -13.19
CA VAL A 177 -21.89 -2.94 -13.53
C VAL A 177 -21.59 -3.74 -14.79
N THR A 178 -20.61 -3.30 -15.60
CA THR A 178 -20.30 -3.94 -16.90
C THR A 178 -18.96 -4.68 -16.91
N LEU A 179 -18.96 -5.97 -17.29
CA LEU A 179 -17.81 -6.87 -17.30
C LEU A 179 -17.30 -7.17 -18.73
N PRO A 180 -16.01 -6.93 -19.07
CA PRO A 180 -15.49 -7.09 -20.43
C PRO A 180 -14.94 -8.49 -20.78
N ILE A 181 -15.28 -8.98 -21.98
CA ILE A 181 -14.82 -10.25 -22.59
C ILE A 181 -14.18 -9.97 -23.95
N ARG A 182 -13.12 -10.69 -24.32
CA ARG A 182 -12.39 -10.50 -25.59
C ARG A 182 -12.37 -11.77 -26.44
N LEU A 183 -12.61 -11.66 -27.75
CA LEU A 183 -12.73 -12.76 -28.73
C LEU A 183 -11.64 -12.65 -29.81
N ASN A 184 -11.31 -13.73 -30.53
CA ASN A 184 -10.39 -13.74 -31.67
C ASN A 184 -10.79 -14.73 -32.76
N SER A 185 -11.01 -14.25 -33.98
CA SER A 185 -11.29 -15.05 -35.19
C SER A 185 -12.52 -15.97 -35.12
N THR A 186 -13.47 -15.64 -34.24
CA THR A 186 -14.74 -16.36 -34.01
C THR A 186 -15.90 -15.38 -34.00
N VAL A 187 -17.09 -15.82 -34.45
CA VAL A 187 -18.35 -15.09 -34.34
C VAL A 187 -19.30 -15.94 -33.47
N PRO A 188 -19.39 -15.67 -32.16
CA PRO A 188 -20.11 -16.54 -31.23
C PRO A 188 -21.62 -16.55 -31.52
N ILE A 189 -22.23 -17.73 -31.35
CA ILE A 189 -23.68 -17.94 -31.44
C ILE A 189 -24.31 -18.36 -30.09
N TYR A 190 -23.46 -18.75 -29.14
CA TYR A 190 -23.80 -19.12 -27.77
C TYR A 190 -22.64 -18.76 -26.84
N LEU A 191 -22.96 -18.21 -25.67
CA LEU A 191 -22.01 -17.87 -24.62
C LEU A 191 -22.62 -18.26 -23.25
N GLN A 192 -21.82 -18.87 -22.38
CA GLN A 192 -22.24 -19.28 -21.04
C GLN A 192 -21.26 -18.78 -19.99
N TYR A 193 -21.79 -18.16 -18.93
CA TYR A 193 -21.04 -17.76 -17.74
C TYR A 193 -21.72 -18.29 -16.47
N SER A 194 -21.03 -18.20 -15.34
CA SER A 194 -21.52 -18.58 -14.02
C SER A 194 -21.31 -17.45 -13.01
N ARG A 195 -22.11 -17.46 -11.94
CA ARG A 195 -21.94 -16.64 -10.73
C ARG A 195 -21.83 -17.59 -9.53
N THR A 196 -20.82 -17.42 -8.69
CA THR A 196 -20.80 -17.99 -7.35
C THR A 196 -21.25 -16.92 -6.35
N ASP A 197 -22.22 -17.25 -5.52
CA ASP A 197 -22.72 -16.41 -4.44
C ASP A 197 -21.67 -16.23 -3.32
N LEU A 198 -21.64 -15.08 -2.64
CA LEU A 198 -20.57 -14.77 -1.67
C LEU A 198 -20.86 -15.32 -0.26
N GLU A 199 -22.12 -15.40 0.17
CA GLU A 199 -22.47 -15.87 1.52
C GLU A 199 -22.66 -17.39 1.55
N THR A 200 -23.28 -17.94 0.50
CA THR A 200 -23.64 -19.37 0.42
C THR A 200 -22.62 -20.22 -0.36
N SER A 201 -21.75 -19.58 -1.14
CA SER A 201 -20.86 -20.24 -2.12
C SER A 201 -21.59 -21.10 -3.17
N GLU A 202 -22.91 -20.95 -3.33
CA GLU A 202 -23.68 -21.66 -4.37
C GLU A 202 -23.40 -21.09 -5.78
N LYS A 203 -23.34 -21.98 -6.78
CA LYS A 203 -22.95 -21.63 -8.15
C LYS A 203 -24.10 -21.74 -9.15
N THR A 204 -24.50 -20.60 -9.72
CA THR A 204 -25.54 -20.46 -10.74
C THR A 204 -24.94 -20.28 -12.15
N TYR A 205 -25.73 -20.55 -13.20
CA TYR A 205 -25.28 -20.52 -14.60
C TYR A 205 -26.23 -19.74 -15.51
N PHE A 206 -25.67 -18.88 -16.36
CA PHE A 206 -26.40 -17.97 -17.25
C PHE A 206 -26.01 -18.21 -18.72
N ASN A 207 -27.01 -18.24 -19.60
CA ASN A 207 -26.86 -18.58 -21.03
C ASN A 207 -27.25 -17.40 -21.92
N VAL A 208 -26.28 -16.77 -22.58
CA VAL A 208 -26.50 -15.64 -23.51
C VAL A 208 -26.56 -16.16 -24.95
N THR A 209 -27.68 -15.94 -25.63
CA THR A 209 -27.95 -16.53 -26.96
C THR A 209 -28.69 -15.58 -27.90
N GLY A 210 -28.72 -15.92 -29.19
CA GLY A 210 -29.73 -15.40 -30.12
C GLY A 210 -29.78 -13.87 -30.29
N ARG A 211 -30.75 -13.21 -29.64
CA ARG A 211 -30.99 -11.77 -29.76
C ARG A 211 -30.04 -10.94 -28.90
N ASP A 212 -29.82 -11.38 -27.67
CA ASP A 212 -29.12 -10.60 -26.66
C ASP A 212 -27.62 -10.60 -26.95
N LEU A 213 -27.10 -11.78 -27.31
CA LEU A 213 -25.75 -11.94 -27.86
C LEU A 213 -25.54 -11.11 -29.13
N LYS A 214 -26.59 -10.90 -29.95
CA LYS A 214 -26.51 -10.05 -31.15
C LYS A 214 -26.50 -8.55 -30.81
N SER A 215 -27.21 -8.13 -29.77
CA SER A 215 -27.18 -6.76 -29.23
C SER A 215 -25.78 -6.42 -28.69
N ILE A 216 -25.26 -7.32 -27.84
CA ILE A 216 -23.89 -7.27 -27.28
C ILE A 216 -22.85 -7.28 -28.41
N MET A 217 -23.04 -8.10 -29.46
CA MET A 217 -22.17 -8.11 -30.65
C MET A 217 -22.26 -6.86 -31.53
N SER A 218 -23.36 -6.08 -31.50
CA SER A 218 -23.43 -4.79 -32.20
C SER A 218 -22.72 -3.66 -31.46
N ASN A 219 -22.60 -3.76 -30.12
CA ASN A 219 -21.82 -2.84 -29.30
C ASN A 219 -20.33 -3.27 -29.18
N ALA A 220 -19.90 -4.26 -29.97
CA ALA A 220 -18.59 -4.90 -29.85
C ALA A 220 -17.44 -4.08 -30.48
N GLU A 221 -16.63 -3.45 -29.64
CA GLU A 221 -15.47 -2.65 -30.06
C GLU A 221 -14.30 -3.50 -30.58
N ASP A 222 -13.50 -2.92 -31.49
CA ASP A 222 -12.23 -3.50 -31.93
C ASP A 222 -11.13 -3.11 -30.90
N TYR A 223 -10.42 -4.10 -30.36
CA TYR A 223 -9.50 -3.89 -29.22
C TYR A 223 -8.30 -2.97 -29.55
N VAL A 224 -8.24 -1.80 -28.92
CA VAL A 224 -7.10 -0.85 -29.01
C VAL A 224 -6.21 -0.99 -27.76
N PRO A 225 -4.89 -1.26 -27.90
CA PRO A 225 -3.96 -1.27 -26.76
C PRO A 225 -3.52 0.15 -26.40
N GLU A 226 -3.55 0.50 -25.11
CA GLU A 226 -3.32 1.85 -24.56
C GLU A 226 -1.97 2.50 -24.89
N ARG A 227 -0.99 1.72 -25.35
CA ARG A 227 0.36 2.20 -25.74
C ARG A 227 0.54 2.37 -27.26
N GLY A 228 -0.54 2.29 -28.06
CA GLY A 228 -0.51 2.37 -29.52
C GLY A 228 -1.19 3.61 -30.10
N VAL A 229 -0.53 4.30 -31.03
CA VAL A 229 -1.13 5.40 -31.82
C VAL A 229 -2.25 4.82 -32.72
N PRO A 230 -3.47 5.40 -32.73
CA PRO A 230 -4.61 4.80 -33.41
C PRO A 230 -4.49 4.88 -34.95
N SER A 231 -4.33 3.73 -35.60
CA SER A 231 -4.35 3.59 -37.06
C SER A 231 -5.74 3.28 -37.59
N LYS A 232 -6.36 4.24 -38.30
CA LYS A 232 -7.80 4.22 -38.66
C LYS A 232 -8.26 3.14 -39.66
N ASN A 233 -7.38 2.27 -40.15
CA ASN A 233 -7.67 1.36 -41.28
C ASN A 233 -7.43 -0.15 -41.03
N ALA A 234 -7.10 -0.58 -39.81
CA ALA A 234 -6.87 -1.99 -39.49
C ALA A 234 -8.11 -2.64 -38.87
N LYS A 235 -8.90 -3.38 -39.65
CA LYS A 235 -9.99 -4.22 -39.10
C LYS A 235 -9.40 -5.33 -38.23
N SER A 236 -9.72 -5.31 -36.94
CA SER A 236 -9.18 -6.28 -35.99
C SER A 236 -9.80 -7.67 -36.21
N LYS A 237 -9.00 -8.73 -36.06
CA LYS A 237 -9.54 -10.09 -35.84
C LYS A 237 -9.98 -10.32 -34.39
N VAL A 238 -9.75 -9.34 -33.51
CA VAL A 238 -9.94 -9.39 -32.06
C VAL A 238 -10.94 -8.32 -31.62
N LYS A 239 -12.04 -8.76 -31.00
CA LYS A 239 -13.15 -7.92 -30.54
C LYS A 239 -13.28 -7.94 -29.01
N VAL A 240 -13.88 -6.91 -28.43
CA VAL A 240 -14.34 -6.87 -27.03
C VAL A 240 -15.87 -6.78 -27.01
N ILE A 241 -16.48 -7.37 -25.98
CA ILE A 241 -17.90 -7.25 -25.64
C ILE A 241 -18.06 -7.03 -24.13
N THR A 242 -19.16 -6.42 -23.69
CA THR A 242 -19.53 -6.30 -22.26
C THR A 242 -20.66 -7.26 -21.90
N LEU A 243 -20.76 -7.57 -20.60
CA LEU A 243 -21.92 -8.19 -19.96
C LEU A 243 -22.34 -7.31 -18.78
N ASP A 244 -23.62 -7.03 -18.65
CA ASP A 244 -24.15 -6.09 -17.66
C ASP A 244 -24.73 -6.90 -16.47
N ILE A 245 -24.42 -6.50 -15.23
CA ILE A 245 -24.49 -7.33 -14.02
C ILE A 245 -25.05 -6.54 -12.83
N ALA A 246 -26.08 -7.07 -12.16
CA ALA A 246 -26.83 -6.39 -11.08
C ALA A 246 -26.87 -7.12 -9.73
N GLU A 247 -26.07 -8.17 -9.52
CA GLU A 247 -25.98 -8.91 -8.24
C GLU A 247 -24.50 -9.14 -7.85
N PRO A 248 -24.12 -9.06 -6.56
CA PRO A 248 -22.79 -9.44 -6.10
C PRO A 248 -22.47 -10.92 -6.36
N GLY A 249 -21.18 -11.26 -6.49
CA GLY A 249 -20.72 -12.62 -6.73
C GLY A 249 -19.39 -12.72 -7.47
N LEU A 250 -18.87 -13.94 -7.57
CA LEU A 250 -17.71 -14.28 -8.38
C LEU A 250 -18.14 -14.81 -9.75
N TYR A 251 -17.82 -14.08 -10.81
CA TYR A 251 -18.22 -14.36 -12.18
C TYR A 251 -17.12 -15.08 -12.99
N LYS A 252 -17.50 -16.07 -13.81
CA LYS A 252 -16.56 -16.91 -14.61
C LYS A 252 -17.16 -17.33 -15.95
N LEU A 253 -16.34 -17.40 -17.00
CA LEU A 253 -16.78 -17.84 -18.35
C LEU A 253 -16.59 -19.36 -18.51
N GLU A 254 -17.64 -20.06 -18.96
CA GLU A 254 -17.69 -21.52 -18.99
C GLU A 254 -17.66 -22.11 -20.42
N ARG A 255 -18.39 -21.52 -21.38
CA ARG A 255 -18.47 -22.04 -22.77
C ARG A 255 -18.75 -20.96 -23.81
N VAL A 256 -18.17 -21.10 -25.01
CA VAL A 256 -18.46 -20.29 -26.21
C VAL A 256 -18.47 -21.19 -27.45
N ILE A 257 -19.42 -20.99 -28.37
CA ILE A 257 -19.57 -21.75 -29.63
C ILE A 257 -19.59 -20.78 -30.82
N ASP A 258 -18.84 -21.09 -31.88
CA ASP A 258 -18.73 -20.28 -33.10
C ASP A 258 -19.87 -20.57 -34.10
N LYS A 259 -20.06 -19.69 -35.10
CA LYS A 259 -21.02 -19.84 -36.20
C LYS A 259 -20.83 -21.13 -37.01
N SER A 260 -19.64 -21.71 -37.02
CA SER A 260 -19.32 -23.03 -37.58
C SER A 260 -19.89 -24.21 -36.78
N LYS A 261 -20.55 -23.96 -35.64
CA LYS A 261 -20.98 -24.93 -34.61
C LYS A 261 -19.82 -25.65 -33.90
N MET A 262 -18.60 -25.14 -34.01
CA MET A 262 -17.42 -25.65 -33.32
C MET A 262 -17.28 -24.97 -31.95
N ASP A 263 -16.88 -25.73 -30.93
CA ASP A 263 -16.54 -25.20 -29.60
C ASP A 263 -15.24 -24.37 -29.64
N VAL A 264 -15.20 -23.29 -28.87
CA VAL A 264 -14.15 -22.27 -28.92
C VAL A 264 -13.24 -22.38 -27.69
N ARG A 265 -11.92 -22.40 -27.90
CA ARG A 265 -10.92 -22.54 -26.83
C ARG A 265 -10.89 -21.31 -25.90
N LEU A 266 -11.20 -21.53 -24.63
CA LEU A 266 -11.24 -20.50 -23.58
C LEU A 266 -9.91 -20.37 -22.80
N TYR A 267 -9.88 -19.38 -21.92
CA TYR A 267 -8.81 -19.09 -20.95
C TYR A 267 -9.45 -19.07 -19.54
N GLN A 268 -8.65 -19.26 -18.48
CA GLN A 268 -9.16 -19.24 -17.10
C GLN A 268 -9.04 -17.83 -16.50
N SER A 269 -10.17 -17.13 -16.38
CA SER A 269 -10.27 -15.79 -15.77
C SER A 269 -11.63 -15.62 -15.09
N SER A 270 -11.65 -14.96 -13.94
CA SER A 270 -12.85 -14.59 -13.18
C SER A 270 -12.89 -13.07 -12.92
N ALA A 271 -14.01 -12.58 -12.40
CA ALA A 271 -14.18 -11.21 -11.89
C ALA A 271 -15.03 -11.26 -10.61
N LEU A 272 -14.65 -10.51 -9.58
CA LEU A 272 -15.40 -10.40 -8.33
C LEU A 272 -16.20 -9.09 -8.34
N VAL A 273 -17.47 -9.15 -7.93
CA VAL A 273 -18.34 -7.99 -7.70
C VAL A 273 -18.85 -8.06 -6.26
N VAL A 274 -18.63 -7.00 -5.48
CA VAL A 274 -18.99 -6.92 -4.04
C VAL A 274 -20.01 -5.81 -3.78
N GLU A 275 -20.47 -5.64 -2.53
CA GLU A 275 -21.18 -4.41 -2.16
C GLU A 275 -20.19 -3.24 -2.01
N CYS A 276 -20.56 -2.05 -2.48
CA CYS A 276 -19.74 -0.86 -2.33
C CYS A 276 -19.62 -0.45 -0.85
N PRO A 277 -18.42 -0.03 -0.40
CA PRO A 277 -18.22 0.35 0.99
C PRO A 277 -18.97 1.64 1.34
N THR A 278 -19.53 1.69 2.54
CA THR A 278 -20.31 2.83 3.05
C THR A 278 -19.97 3.10 4.51
N ALA A 279 -20.15 4.36 4.96
CA ALA A 279 -20.00 4.73 6.36
C ALA A 279 -21.03 5.79 6.77
N SER A 280 -21.41 5.79 8.05
CA SER A 280 -22.41 6.70 8.62
C SER A 280 -22.15 6.98 10.10
N PHE A 281 -22.46 8.20 10.54
CA PHE A 281 -22.47 8.60 11.94
C PHE A 281 -23.80 8.21 12.61
N HIS A 282 -23.69 7.44 13.69
CA HIS A 282 -24.77 7.06 14.59
C HIS A 282 -24.52 7.67 15.97
N VAL A 283 -25.60 8.12 16.60
CA VAL A 283 -25.59 8.77 17.91
C VAL A 283 -26.82 8.29 18.66
N ALA A 284 -26.67 7.98 19.95
CA ALA A 284 -27.79 7.53 20.79
C ALA A 284 -28.96 8.54 20.72
N GLU A 285 -30.20 8.06 20.65
CA GLU A 285 -31.37 8.91 20.36
C GLU A 285 -31.54 10.09 21.33
N GLY A 286 -31.23 9.88 22.61
CA GLY A 286 -31.25 10.93 23.64
C GLY A 286 -30.15 12.00 23.48
N ALA A 287 -29.05 11.66 22.80
CA ALA A 287 -27.95 12.57 22.48
C ALA A 287 -28.14 13.28 21.12
N ARG A 288 -28.82 12.64 20.15
CA ARG A 288 -29.21 13.24 18.86
C ARG A 288 -30.23 14.38 19.03
N ASN A 289 -31.13 14.25 20.02
CA ASN A 289 -32.10 15.29 20.41
C ASN A 289 -31.53 16.39 21.33
N ARG A 290 -30.21 16.40 21.57
CA ARG A 290 -29.51 17.46 22.31
C ARG A 290 -28.35 17.98 21.46
N PRO A 291 -28.52 19.07 20.69
CA PRO A 291 -27.46 19.61 19.83
C PRO A 291 -26.38 20.37 20.60
N ASP A 292 -26.48 20.46 21.92
CA ASP A 292 -25.58 21.26 22.77
C ASP A 292 -24.82 20.38 23.78
N ARG A 293 -23.54 20.69 24.00
CA ARG A 293 -22.60 20.04 24.93
C ARG A 293 -21.87 21.11 25.74
N CYS A 294 -21.24 20.75 26.85
CA CYS A 294 -20.43 21.68 27.65
C CYS A 294 -18.93 21.43 27.46
N THR A 295 -18.12 22.49 27.62
CA THR A 295 -16.66 22.37 27.70
C THR A 295 -16.26 21.43 28.83
N GLY A 296 -15.40 20.45 28.52
CA GLY A 296 -14.97 19.40 29.45
C GLY A 296 -15.87 18.16 29.49
N ASP A 297 -16.90 18.09 28.65
CA ASP A 297 -17.64 16.84 28.39
C ASP A 297 -16.90 15.98 27.35
N PHE A 298 -17.34 14.73 27.20
CA PHE A 298 -16.91 13.82 26.12
C PHE A 298 -17.96 13.78 25.00
N ASP A 299 -17.51 13.48 23.78
CA ASP A 299 -18.36 13.16 22.64
C ASP A 299 -18.66 11.65 22.58
N GLU A 300 -19.92 11.28 22.39
CA GLU A 300 -20.39 9.88 22.29
C GLU A 300 -20.90 9.63 20.86
N LEU A 301 -19.98 9.71 19.91
CA LEU A 301 -20.24 9.61 18.47
C LEU A 301 -19.76 8.26 17.94
N THR A 302 -20.64 7.49 17.30
CA THR A 302 -20.29 6.19 16.70
C THR A 302 -20.19 6.32 15.19
N LEU A 303 -19.06 5.93 14.60
CA LEU A 303 -18.86 5.80 13.16
C LEU A 303 -19.12 4.33 12.78
N LYS A 304 -20.23 4.08 12.09
CA LYS A 304 -20.60 2.78 11.53
C LYS A 304 -20.03 2.65 10.13
N VAL A 305 -19.40 1.52 9.83
CA VAL A 305 -18.77 1.23 8.54
C VAL A 305 -19.29 -0.12 8.02
N ARG A 306 -19.58 -0.22 6.72
CA ARG A 306 -20.01 -1.45 6.03
C ARG A 306 -19.18 -1.67 4.77
N GLY A 307 -18.74 -2.91 4.53
CA GLY A 307 -18.06 -3.33 3.30
C GLY A 307 -17.10 -4.50 3.53
N VAL A 308 -16.25 -4.78 2.54
CA VAL A 308 -15.27 -5.87 2.60
C VAL A 308 -14.05 -5.46 3.41
N ALA A 309 -13.79 -6.15 4.53
CA ALA A 309 -12.70 -5.80 5.45
C ALA A 309 -11.33 -6.35 5.01
N PRO A 310 -10.18 -5.73 5.38
CA PRO A 310 -10.05 -4.45 6.09
C PRO A 310 -10.68 -3.27 5.35
N LEU A 311 -11.38 -2.42 6.09
CA LEU A 311 -11.90 -1.15 5.58
C LEU A 311 -10.97 0.00 6.00
N THR A 312 -10.93 1.04 5.17
CA THR A 312 -10.28 2.33 5.48
C THR A 312 -11.34 3.43 5.39
N VAL A 313 -11.42 4.29 6.42
CA VAL A 313 -12.35 5.44 6.45
C VAL A 313 -11.60 6.72 6.71
N LYS A 314 -11.89 7.75 5.92
CA LYS A 314 -11.32 9.09 6.06
C LYS A 314 -12.42 10.10 6.30
N TYR A 315 -12.31 10.85 7.39
CA TYR A 315 -13.28 11.86 7.79
C TYR A 315 -12.59 13.17 8.15
N SER A 316 -13.32 14.28 8.06
CA SER A 316 -12.85 15.57 8.54
C SER A 316 -13.69 16.11 9.68
N GLN A 317 -13.01 16.79 10.59
CA GLN A 317 -13.55 17.44 11.77
C GLN A 317 -13.31 18.96 11.61
N TRP A 318 -14.35 19.74 11.86
CA TRP A 318 -14.33 21.20 11.81
C TRP A 318 -14.62 21.75 13.19
N ILE A 319 -13.65 22.47 13.76
CA ILE A 319 -13.80 23.19 15.03
C ILE A 319 -13.81 24.68 14.70
N GLY A 320 -15.02 25.26 14.60
CA GLY A 320 -15.26 26.64 14.17
C GLY A 320 -14.82 26.94 12.73
N LYS A 321 -13.53 27.22 12.53
CA LYS A 321 -12.89 27.44 11.21
C LYS A 321 -11.66 26.57 10.96
N ARG A 322 -11.20 25.78 11.94
CA ARG A 322 -10.05 24.89 11.79
C ARG A 322 -10.55 23.52 11.34
N ARG A 323 -10.04 23.02 10.21
CA ARG A 323 -10.25 21.65 9.74
C ARG A 323 -9.08 20.77 10.20
N SER A 324 -9.41 19.58 10.67
CA SER A 324 -8.53 18.40 10.74
C SER A 324 -9.14 17.30 9.86
N THR A 325 -8.31 16.48 9.24
CA THR A 325 -8.74 15.28 8.51
C THR A 325 -7.97 14.10 9.09
N THR A 326 -8.68 13.01 9.37
CA THR A 326 -8.15 11.79 10.01
C THR A 326 -8.51 10.61 9.13
N THR A 327 -7.55 9.71 8.92
CA THR A 327 -7.77 8.40 8.29
C THR A 327 -7.68 7.33 9.36
N PHE A 328 -8.61 6.37 9.32
CA PHE A 328 -8.56 5.12 10.06
C PHE A 328 -8.30 3.99 9.09
N ASP A 329 -7.21 3.28 9.29
CA ASP A 329 -6.80 2.13 8.50
C ASP A 329 -7.12 0.83 9.25
N SER A 330 -7.12 -0.29 8.53
CA SER A 330 -7.22 -1.64 9.10
C SER A 330 -8.43 -1.85 10.04
N ILE A 331 -9.63 -1.45 9.61
CA ILE A 331 -10.88 -1.66 10.35
C ILE A 331 -11.37 -3.11 10.12
N TYR A 332 -11.58 -3.86 11.20
CA TYR A 332 -11.99 -5.27 11.17
C TYR A 332 -13.30 -5.57 11.91
N PRO A 333 -14.02 -6.65 11.54
CA PRO A 333 -15.07 -7.24 12.38
C PRO A 333 -14.50 -7.70 13.73
N SER A 334 -15.26 -7.52 14.81
CA SER A 334 -14.78 -7.72 16.19
C SER A 334 -14.54 -9.17 16.60
N THR A 335 -14.86 -10.16 15.76
CA THR A 335 -14.65 -11.59 16.06
C THR A 335 -14.33 -12.42 14.81
N GLY A 336 -13.25 -13.21 14.85
CA GLY A 336 -13.05 -14.37 13.98
C GLY A 336 -12.76 -14.11 12.50
N PHE A 337 -12.45 -12.88 12.10
CA PHE A 337 -12.21 -12.53 10.71
C PHE A 337 -10.89 -13.11 10.18
N GLN A 338 -10.98 -14.06 9.24
CA GLN A 338 -9.84 -14.54 8.45
C GLN A 338 -10.15 -14.27 6.97
N SER A 339 -9.24 -13.58 6.27
CA SER A 339 -9.40 -13.21 4.86
C SER A 339 -8.10 -13.46 4.09
N PRO A 340 -8.15 -14.10 2.91
CA PRO A 340 -6.98 -14.26 2.04
C PRO A 340 -6.35 -12.93 1.61
N VAL A 341 -7.12 -11.83 1.60
CA VAL A 341 -6.64 -10.51 1.17
C VAL A 341 -5.59 -9.93 2.12
N LEU A 342 -5.64 -10.29 3.41
CA LEU A 342 -4.60 -9.92 4.38
C LEU A 342 -3.21 -10.45 3.97
N ASN A 343 -3.19 -11.59 3.28
CA ASN A 343 -1.98 -12.31 2.94
C ASN A 343 -1.43 -11.89 1.56
N SER A 344 -2.27 -11.74 0.53
CA SER A 344 -1.80 -11.59 -0.86
C SER A 344 -1.13 -10.25 -1.23
N ASP A 345 -0.08 -10.32 -2.04
CA ASP A 345 0.82 -9.19 -2.38
C ASP A 345 0.48 -8.46 -3.70
N SER A 346 -0.70 -8.72 -4.25
CA SER A 346 -1.11 -8.25 -5.57
C SER A 346 -2.46 -7.54 -5.50
N ASP A 347 -2.55 -6.37 -6.14
CA ASP A 347 -3.80 -5.62 -6.38
C ASP A 347 -4.92 -6.49 -7.01
N THR A 348 -4.54 -7.61 -7.62
CA THR A 348 -5.45 -8.61 -8.20
C THR A 348 -5.38 -9.93 -7.42
N VAL A 349 -6.20 -10.07 -6.37
CA VAL A 349 -6.34 -11.33 -5.60
C VAL A 349 -6.56 -12.53 -6.53
N ALA A 350 -5.87 -13.64 -6.29
CA ALA A 350 -5.89 -14.82 -7.16
C ALA A 350 -7.14 -15.72 -6.94
N LEU A 351 -8.32 -15.18 -7.29
CA LEU A 351 -9.69 -15.68 -7.06
C LEU A 351 -10.07 -17.05 -7.72
N HIS A 352 -9.14 -17.98 -7.95
CA HIS A 352 -9.42 -19.25 -8.65
C HIS A 352 -9.44 -20.52 -7.78
N ASN A 353 -8.93 -20.47 -6.54
CA ASN A 353 -8.66 -21.66 -5.72
C ASN A 353 -9.19 -21.56 -4.26
N PHE A 354 -10.30 -20.86 -4.02
CA PHE A 354 -10.95 -20.85 -2.70
C PHE A 354 -12.24 -21.69 -2.73
N ASP A 355 -12.47 -22.45 -1.66
CA ASP A 355 -13.70 -23.23 -1.45
C ASP A 355 -14.79 -22.43 -0.69
N ASP A 356 -14.41 -21.28 -0.13
CA ASP A 356 -15.26 -20.36 0.65
C ASP A 356 -14.97 -18.90 0.22
N TYR A 357 -16.04 -18.14 -0.04
CA TYR A 357 -15.99 -16.74 -0.47
C TYR A 357 -16.63 -15.76 0.54
N SER A 358 -17.03 -16.24 1.73
CA SER A 358 -17.67 -15.45 2.78
C SER A 358 -16.83 -14.26 3.27
N TRP A 359 -15.50 -14.34 3.17
CA TRP A 359 -14.57 -13.23 3.43
C TRP A 359 -14.80 -12.00 2.53
N ALA A 360 -15.42 -12.18 1.35
CA ALA A 360 -15.75 -11.12 0.40
C ALA A 360 -17.16 -10.53 0.61
N SER A 361 -17.91 -11.00 1.61
CA SER A 361 -19.18 -10.41 2.02
C SER A 361 -19.00 -9.07 2.73
N ALA A 362 -20.06 -8.26 2.77
CA ALA A 362 -20.03 -6.96 3.40
C ALA A 362 -20.24 -7.06 4.92
N THR A 363 -19.15 -6.89 5.66
CA THR A 363 -19.17 -6.87 7.13
C THR A 363 -19.54 -5.49 7.66
N VAL A 364 -20.07 -5.43 8.89
CA VAL A 364 -20.48 -4.17 9.55
C VAL A 364 -19.70 -4.01 10.85
N THR A 365 -19.07 -2.84 11.03
CA THR A 365 -18.26 -2.51 12.21
C THR A 365 -18.66 -1.15 12.76
N ASP A 366 -18.91 -1.06 14.07
CA ASP A 366 -19.21 0.19 14.79
C ASP A 366 -17.95 0.65 15.56
N LEU A 367 -17.51 1.90 15.32
CA LEU A 367 -16.30 2.50 15.91
C LEU A 367 -16.67 3.70 16.79
N LEU A 368 -16.15 3.80 18.01
CA LEU A 368 -16.48 4.87 18.97
C LEU A 368 -15.47 6.02 18.94
N LEU A 369 -15.94 7.26 18.74
CA LEU A 369 -15.12 8.47 18.58
C LEU A 369 -15.09 9.31 19.87
N ASN A 370 -14.44 8.79 20.91
CA ASN A 370 -14.36 9.44 22.24
C ASN A 370 -13.42 10.66 22.25
N SER A 371 -13.90 11.83 21.81
CA SER A 371 -13.14 13.08 21.88
C SER A 371 -13.50 13.93 23.10
N THR A 372 -12.54 14.70 23.63
CA THR A 372 -12.73 15.64 24.74
C THR A 372 -13.02 17.06 24.24
N LEU A 373 -14.13 17.63 24.72
CA LEU A 373 -14.65 18.91 24.21
C LEU A 373 -13.95 20.11 24.86
N HIS A 374 -12.74 20.40 24.40
CA HIS A 374 -11.87 21.44 24.97
C HIS A 374 -12.23 22.88 24.60
N THR A 375 -12.93 23.11 23.48
CA THR A 375 -13.15 24.45 22.92
C THR A 375 -14.62 24.70 22.61
N SER A 376 -15.10 25.88 23.01
CA SER A 376 -16.43 26.38 22.74
C SER A 376 -16.63 26.74 21.25
N GLY A 377 -17.88 26.67 20.79
CA GLY A 377 -18.28 26.92 19.39
C GLY A 377 -18.87 25.68 18.69
N ALA A 378 -19.09 25.79 17.38
CA ALA A 378 -19.65 24.70 16.58
C ALA A 378 -18.59 23.66 16.20
N TRP A 379 -18.93 22.39 16.41
CA TRP A 379 -18.17 21.20 16.02
C TRP A 379 -18.94 20.48 14.90
N THR A 380 -18.24 19.97 13.89
CA THR A 380 -18.88 19.23 12.78
C THR A 380 -17.95 18.14 12.25
N TYR A 381 -18.47 16.93 12.10
CA TYR A 381 -17.81 15.79 11.50
C TYR A 381 -18.46 15.45 10.15
N GLU A 382 -17.64 15.08 9.17
CA GLU A 382 -18.04 14.82 7.80
C GLU A 382 -17.17 13.71 7.19
N ILE A 383 -17.79 12.67 6.65
CA ILE A 383 -17.09 11.55 5.99
C ILE A 383 -16.63 11.99 4.60
N GLU A 384 -15.34 11.87 4.30
CA GLU A 384 -14.78 12.26 2.99
C GLU A 384 -14.77 11.10 1.99
N GLU A 385 -14.34 9.92 2.45
CA GLU A 385 -13.90 8.81 1.59
C GLU A 385 -13.89 7.50 2.38
N VAL A 386 -14.34 6.40 1.75
CA VAL A 386 -14.29 5.04 2.29
C VAL A 386 -13.71 4.10 1.22
N THR A 387 -12.81 3.21 1.63
CA THR A 387 -12.16 2.22 0.75
C THR A 387 -12.29 0.82 1.34
N ASP A 388 -12.54 -0.19 0.49
CA ASP A 388 -12.56 -1.61 0.87
C ASP A 388 -11.27 -2.36 0.53
N ALA A 389 -11.16 -3.60 1.02
CA ALA A 389 -10.01 -4.47 0.79
C ALA A 389 -9.81 -4.91 -0.67
N VAL A 390 -10.80 -4.71 -1.54
CA VAL A 390 -10.74 -5.05 -2.97
C VAL A 390 -10.34 -3.83 -3.82
N GLY A 391 -10.18 -2.66 -3.19
CA GLY A 391 -9.77 -1.41 -3.84
C GLY A 391 -10.92 -0.57 -4.38
N ASN A 392 -12.18 -0.87 -4.02
CA ASN A 392 -13.30 0.01 -4.35
C ASN A 392 -13.28 1.25 -3.44
N VAL A 393 -13.36 2.44 -4.02
CA VAL A 393 -13.32 3.73 -3.30
C VAL A 393 -14.62 4.50 -3.52
N VAL A 394 -15.28 4.89 -2.43
CA VAL A 394 -16.47 5.75 -2.42
C VAL A 394 -16.11 7.10 -1.80
N SER A 395 -15.99 8.13 -2.64
CA SER A 395 -15.62 9.49 -2.21
C SER A 395 -16.82 10.45 -2.24
N HIS A 396 -17.17 11.07 -1.11
CA HIS A 396 -18.26 12.04 -1.00
C HIS A 396 -17.83 13.50 -1.29
N LEU A 397 -16.54 13.73 -1.56
CA LEU A 397 -16.00 15.06 -1.89
C LEU A 397 -16.48 15.61 -3.26
N ALA A 398 -16.99 14.76 -4.15
CA ALA A 398 -17.34 15.14 -5.53
C ALA A 398 -18.67 15.92 -5.64
N ASP A 399 -19.71 15.52 -4.89
CA ASP A 399 -21.08 16.05 -5.00
C ASP A 399 -21.18 17.56 -4.73
N ARG A 400 -20.22 18.10 -3.94
CA ARG A 400 -20.10 19.52 -3.59
C ARG A 400 -19.94 20.48 -4.77
N ARG A 401 -19.69 20.01 -5.99
CA ARG A 401 -19.61 20.86 -7.20
C ARG A 401 -20.92 21.01 -7.96
N SER A 402 -21.98 20.32 -7.54
CA SER A 402 -23.24 20.21 -8.31
C SER A 402 -24.49 20.74 -7.58
N GLN A 403 -24.43 21.02 -6.27
CA GLN A 403 -25.60 21.37 -5.46
C GLN A 403 -25.37 22.57 -4.51
N ASP A 404 -25.15 23.75 -5.09
CA ASP A 404 -25.52 25.01 -4.44
C ASP A 404 -27.07 25.18 -4.46
N GLU A 405 -27.82 24.31 -3.78
CA GLU A 405 -29.21 24.54 -3.29
C GLU A 405 -29.83 23.28 -2.62
N LYS A 406 -29.74 23.17 -1.28
CA LYS A 406 -30.82 22.83 -0.31
C LYS A 406 -30.29 22.31 1.03
N ASP A 407 -30.83 22.85 2.13
CA ASP A 407 -30.50 22.49 3.52
C ASP A 407 -31.11 21.14 3.97
N ASN A 408 -30.75 20.05 3.29
CA ASN A 408 -31.08 18.69 3.71
C ASN A 408 -29.95 17.70 3.34
N VAL A 409 -28.71 18.06 3.73
CA VAL A 409 -27.58 17.14 3.69
C VAL A 409 -27.90 15.92 4.57
N ASP A 410 -27.70 14.74 4.02
CA ASP A 410 -28.14 13.48 4.62
C ASP A 410 -27.63 13.30 6.07
N SER A 411 -28.57 13.21 7.00
CA SER A 411 -28.38 13.33 8.46
C SER A 411 -27.53 12.23 9.12
N LEU A 412 -27.02 11.32 8.30
CA LEU A 412 -26.15 10.19 8.66
C LEU A 412 -24.71 10.35 8.13
N ARG A 413 -24.45 11.23 7.16
CA ARG A 413 -23.10 11.42 6.56
C ARG A 413 -22.29 12.55 7.19
N SER A 414 -22.99 13.50 7.83
CA SER A 414 -22.39 14.58 8.61
C SER A 414 -23.13 14.78 9.93
N PHE A 415 -22.38 14.97 11.02
CA PHE A 415 -22.94 15.24 12.36
C PHE A 415 -22.41 16.56 12.92
N ARG A 416 -23.27 17.35 13.55
CA ARG A 416 -22.96 18.72 14.03
C ARG A 416 -23.63 19.01 15.37
N PHE A 417 -22.87 19.65 16.26
CA PHE A 417 -23.34 20.14 17.56
C PHE A 417 -22.58 21.42 17.99
N ASN A 418 -23.05 22.05 19.07
CA ASN A 418 -22.43 23.23 19.68
C ASN A 418 -21.82 22.88 21.04
N VAL A 419 -20.67 23.46 21.37
CA VAL A 419 -20.01 23.34 22.67
C VAL A 419 -20.05 24.69 23.40
N HIS A 420 -20.58 24.69 24.61
CA HIS A 420 -20.86 25.87 25.44
C HIS A 420 -19.93 25.97 26.64
N GLU A 421 -19.60 27.19 27.05
CA GLU A 421 -18.75 27.43 28.22
C GLU A 421 -19.53 27.25 29.53
N ARG A 422 -18.87 26.69 30.54
CA ARG A 422 -19.45 26.53 31.88
C ARG A 422 -19.33 27.85 32.64
N PRO A 423 -20.44 28.46 33.12
CA PRO A 423 -20.38 29.79 33.74
C PRO A 423 -19.63 29.79 35.09
N GLU A 424 -18.88 30.85 35.37
CA GLU A 424 -18.17 31.07 36.64
C GLU A 424 -18.76 32.28 37.37
N LEU A 425 -19.02 32.14 38.68
CA LEU A 425 -19.75 33.11 39.49
C LEU A 425 -19.11 33.36 40.86
N SER A 426 -18.97 34.62 41.27
CA SER A 426 -18.56 35.04 42.63
C SER A 426 -19.19 36.38 43.04
N PHE A 427 -19.12 36.73 44.32
CA PHE A 427 -19.40 38.11 44.76
C PHE A 427 -18.22 39.04 44.41
N GLY A 428 -18.54 40.27 44.00
CA GLY A 428 -17.57 41.32 43.74
C GLY A 428 -17.41 42.25 44.95
N ASN A 429 -16.21 42.36 45.51
CA ASN A 429 -15.87 43.26 46.62
C ASN A 429 -16.76 43.13 47.89
N CYS A 430 -17.37 41.96 48.11
CA CYS A 430 -18.05 41.62 49.36
C CYS A 430 -17.50 40.31 49.91
N ASP A 431 -17.11 40.34 51.18
CA ASP A 431 -16.59 39.20 51.95
C ASP A 431 -16.84 39.46 53.46
N ALA A 432 -16.12 38.78 54.37
CA ALA A 432 -16.28 38.95 55.80
C ALA A 432 -15.53 40.18 56.38
N ASP A 433 -14.43 40.61 55.75
CA ASP A 433 -13.66 41.81 56.12
C ASP A 433 -14.22 43.07 55.41
N ARG A 434 -15.02 42.89 54.35
CA ARG A 434 -15.71 43.93 53.57
C ARG A 434 -17.23 43.72 53.52
N PRO A 435 -17.94 43.80 54.66
CA PRO A 435 -19.38 43.59 54.71
C PRO A 435 -20.17 44.77 54.12
N ILE A 436 -21.29 44.47 53.45
CA ILE A 436 -22.17 45.47 52.85
C ILE A 436 -23.12 46.06 53.92
N LYS A 437 -23.21 47.39 53.94
CA LYS A 437 -24.12 48.16 54.81
C LYS A 437 -25.56 48.11 54.28
N LEU A 438 -26.49 47.62 55.09
CA LEU A 438 -27.94 47.63 54.84
C LEU A 438 -28.62 48.68 55.73
N LEU A 439 -28.88 49.86 55.18
CA LEU A 439 -29.56 50.93 55.91
C LEU A 439 -31.02 50.55 56.22
N LYS A 440 -31.46 50.85 57.45
CA LYS A 440 -32.80 50.53 57.95
C LYS A 440 -33.89 51.09 57.02
N GLY A 441 -34.75 50.21 56.49
CA GLY A 441 -35.82 50.57 55.55
C GLY A 441 -35.38 50.80 54.10
N ARG A 442 -34.17 50.40 53.70
CA ARG A 442 -33.69 50.39 52.32
C ARG A 442 -33.23 48.98 51.91
N THR A 443 -33.04 48.75 50.61
CA THR A 443 -32.36 47.57 50.08
C THR A 443 -30.87 47.86 49.88
N ALA A 444 -30.03 46.81 49.97
CA ALA A 444 -28.62 46.87 49.62
C ALA A 444 -28.34 46.01 48.37
N ARG A 445 -27.32 46.37 47.59
CA ARG A 445 -26.92 45.63 46.39
C ARG A 445 -25.62 44.88 46.65
N LEU A 446 -25.65 43.56 46.50
CA LEU A 446 -24.49 42.68 46.62
C LEU A 446 -23.90 42.52 45.21
N PRO A 447 -22.71 43.07 44.90
CA PRO A 447 -22.18 43.02 43.54
C PRO A 447 -21.79 41.60 43.16
N ILE A 448 -21.94 41.24 41.90
CA ILE A 448 -21.56 39.94 41.35
C ILE A 448 -20.50 40.11 40.25
N SER A 449 -19.59 39.14 40.18
CA SER A 449 -18.75 38.89 39.01
C SER A 449 -19.24 37.62 38.32
N LEU A 450 -19.69 37.75 37.07
CA LEU A 450 -20.15 36.65 36.23
C LEU A 450 -19.31 36.57 34.95
N LYS A 451 -18.74 35.40 34.69
CA LYS A 451 -18.05 35.06 33.44
C LYS A 451 -18.80 33.92 32.76
N SER A 452 -19.45 34.24 31.64
CA SER A 452 -20.19 33.33 30.77
C SER A 452 -20.20 33.85 29.32
N SER A 453 -20.27 32.96 28.34
CA SER A 453 -20.69 33.26 26.97
C SER A 453 -22.21 33.40 26.88
N ASP A 454 -22.92 32.51 27.58
CA ASP A 454 -24.36 32.34 27.48
C ASP A 454 -25.03 33.18 28.58
N LEU A 455 -25.95 34.06 28.20
CA LEU A 455 -26.72 34.92 29.10
C LEU A 455 -28.20 34.85 28.70
N PRO A 456 -29.16 34.90 29.65
CA PRO A 456 -28.96 35.03 31.10
C PRO A 456 -28.47 33.73 31.77
N VAL A 457 -27.98 33.87 33.00
CA VAL A 457 -27.52 32.74 33.85
C VAL A 457 -28.32 32.72 35.15
N GLY A 458 -28.90 31.58 35.50
CA GLY A 458 -29.61 31.38 36.76
C GLY A 458 -28.64 31.06 37.89
N ALA A 459 -28.67 31.84 38.98
CA ALA A 459 -27.92 31.61 40.21
C ALA A 459 -28.84 31.25 41.38
N ARG A 460 -28.44 30.29 42.22
CA ARG A 460 -29.11 29.94 43.48
C ARG A 460 -28.38 30.59 44.64
N VAL A 461 -29.09 31.40 45.44
CA VAL A 461 -28.54 32.14 46.57
C VAL A 461 -29.18 31.63 47.86
N GLY A 462 -28.38 31.22 48.84
CA GLY A 462 -28.83 30.92 50.20
C GLY A 462 -28.64 32.11 51.12
N TYR A 463 -29.46 32.21 52.17
CA TYR A 463 -29.30 33.19 53.25
C TYR A 463 -29.22 32.47 54.60
N VAL A 464 -28.31 32.93 55.46
CA VAL A 464 -28.14 32.46 56.85
C VAL A 464 -28.16 33.66 57.78
N ASN A 465 -28.91 33.57 58.88
CA ASN A 465 -28.94 34.62 59.90
C ASN A 465 -27.61 34.68 60.66
N SER A 466 -27.14 35.89 61.03
CA SER A 466 -25.85 36.05 61.72
C SER A 466 -25.78 35.34 63.07
N THR A 467 -26.92 35.11 63.73
CA THR A 467 -27.01 34.47 65.04
C THR A 467 -26.73 32.96 65.02
N SER A 468 -26.96 32.26 63.91
CA SER A 468 -26.77 30.80 63.81
C SER A 468 -25.32 30.39 63.50
N ILE A 469 -24.50 31.31 62.99
CA ILE A 469 -23.10 31.09 62.59
C ILE A 469 -22.16 30.89 63.79
N MET A 470 -22.59 31.24 65.02
CA MET A 470 -21.80 31.03 66.24
C MET A 470 -21.74 29.56 66.71
N SER A 471 -22.44 28.65 66.03
CA SER A 471 -22.68 27.26 66.48
C SER A 471 -21.78 26.23 65.80
N GLU A 472 -21.56 26.35 64.49
CA GLU A 472 -20.83 25.37 63.67
C GLU A 472 -19.92 26.08 62.64
N PRO A 473 -18.68 25.60 62.42
CA PRO A 473 -17.69 26.30 61.59
C PRO A 473 -17.68 25.90 60.11
N ASP A 474 -18.41 24.87 59.69
CA ASP A 474 -18.41 24.37 58.30
C ASP A 474 -19.67 24.84 57.56
N PRO A 475 -19.56 25.56 56.42
CA PRO A 475 -20.73 25.96 55.65
C PRO A 475 -21.52 24.78 55.05
N ALA A 476 -20.96 23.56 55.00
CA ALA A 476 -21.65 22.37 54.48
C ALA A 476 -22.74 21.81 55.41
N SER A 477 -22.75 22.16 56.70
CA SER A 477 -23.78 21.71 57.67
C SER A 477 -24.87 22.74 57.96
N LEU A 478 -24.76 23.96 57.43
CA LEU A 478 -25.73 25.03 57.67
C LEU A 478 -27.08 24.77 56.96
N ASP A 479 -28.18 25.02 57.66
CA ASP A 479 -29.51 25.13 57.06
C ASP A 479 -29.68 26.49 56.38
N TYR A 480 -30.17 26.51 55.14
CA TYR A 480 -30.19 27.67 54.27
C TYR A 480 -31.62 28.12 53.96
N ASP A 481 -31.93 29.39 54.27
CA ASP A 481 -33.12 30.07 53.76
C ASP A 481 -32.88 30.35 52.26
N ILE A 482 -33.35 29.45 51.38
CA ILE A 482 -33.07 29.51 49.95
C ILE A 482 -33.85 30.67 49.33
N LEU A 483 -33.12 31.71 48.92
CA LEU A 483 -33.69 32.81 48.17
C LEU A 483 -33.96 32.39 46.71
N GLN A 484 -34.96 33.04 46.13
CA GLN A 484 -35.42 32.81 44.76
C GLN A 484 -34.26 32.84 43.76
N MET A 485 -34.28 31.95 42.74
CA MET A 485 -33.23 31.96 41.71
C MET A 485 -33.18 33.31 41.00
N VAL A 486 -31.98 33.86 40.90
CA VAL A 486 -31.72 35.18 40.31
C VAL A 486 -31.20 34.98 38.89
N GLU A 487 -31.87 35.59 37.92
CA GLU A 487 -31.42 35.61 36.53
C GLU A 487 -30.44 36.77 36.31
N LEU A 488 -29.17 36.43 36.14
CA LEU A 488 -28.08 37.38 35.93
C LEU A 488 -27.94 37.64 34.44
N SER A 489 -28.14 38.90 34.04
CA SER A 489 -28.14 39.36 32.65
C SER A 489 -26.85 40.06 32.24
N GLY A 490 -25.99 40.43 33.20
CA GLY A 490 -24.71 41.11 32.95
C GLY A 490 -23.53 40.56 33.75
N ARG A 491 -22.31 40.91 33.31
CA ARG A 491 -21.05 40.50 33.98
C ARG A 491 -20.81 41.17 35.36
N HIS A 492 -21.51 42.27 35.62
CA HIS A 492 -21.43 43.10 36.83
C HIS A 492 -22.83 43.32 37.43
N ASP A 493 -23.64 42.26 37.44
CA ASP A 493 -25.00 42.29 37.99
C ASP A 493 -24.99 42.37 39.53
N TYR A 494 -26.17 42.39 40.17
CA TYR A 494 -26.26 42.38 41.63
C TYR A 494 -27.45 41.58 42.18
N VAL A 495 -27.28 41.08 43.41
CA VAL A 495 -28.37 40.51 44.22
C VAL A 495 -28.87 41.58 45.20
N GLU A 496 -30.18 41.68 45.40
CA GLU A 496 -30.75 42.60 46.40
C GLU A 496 -30.86 41.94 47.78
N ALA A 497 -30.24 42.57 48.78
CA ALA A 497 -30.36 42.19 50.18
C ALA A 497 -31.39 43.07 50.90
N GLN A 498 -32.26 42.41 51.67
CA GLN A 498 -33.33 43.03 52.48
C GLN A 498 -33.22 42.71 53.97
N ARG A 499 -32.30 41.82 54.36
CA ARG A 499 -32.08 41.35 55.74
C ARG A 499 -30.58 41.35 56.05
N ALA A 500 -30.23 41.59 57.31
CA ALA A 500 -28.85 41.49 57.79
C ALA A 500 -28.53 40.03 58.16
N GLY A 501 -27.46 39.49 57.58
CA GLY A 501 -27.07 38.08 57.64
C GLY A 501 -25.92 37.79 56.65
N VAL A 502 -25.66 36.52 56.37
CA VAL A 502 -24.67 36.12 55.34
C VAL A 502 -25.39 35.47 54.16
N TYR A 503 -25.10 35.98 52.97
CA TYR A 503 -25.62 35.50 51.69
C TYR A 503 -24.57 34.59 51.04
N TYR A 504 -24.99 33.43 50.53
CA TYR A 504 -24.11 32.41 49.94
C TYR A 504 -24.51 32.08 48.50
N LEU A 505 -23.55 31.99 47.60
CA LEU A 505 -23.73 31.46 46.25
C LEU A 505 -23.63 29.93 46.29
N LEU A 506 -24.72 29.24 45.94
CA LEU A 506 -24.83 27.78 46.09
C LEU A 506 -24.63 27.02 44.77
N ASP A 507 -25.16 27.55 43.67
CA ASP A 507 -25.17 26.87 42.36
C ASP A 507 -25.38 27.91 41.24
N VAL A 508 -24.91 27.61 40.03
CA VAL A 508 -24.99 28.49 38.86
C VAL A 508 -25.15 27.67 37.57
N LYS A 509 -26.12 28.05 36.72
CA LYS A 509 -26.46 27.31 35.49
C LYS A 509 -26.88 28.28 34.37
N SER A 510 -26.28 28.14 33.18
CA SER A 510 -26.79 28.80 31.97
C SER A 510 -27.97 28.01 31.38
N GLN A 511 -28.50 28.44 30.22
CA GLN A 511 -29.48 27.64 29.47
C GLN A 511 -28.99 26.19 29.28
N PHE A 512 -27.75 26.02 28.86
CA PHE A 512 -27.15 24.73 28.49
C PHE A 512 -26.36 24.07 29.63
N CYS A 513 -25.48 24.83 30.31
CA CYS A 513 -24.41 24.25 31.13
C CYS A 513 -24.51 24.57 32.63
N ARG A 514 -24.17 23.59 33.47
CA ARG A 514 -23.85 23.81 34.90
C ARG A 514 -22.46 24.39 35.05
N GLY A 515 -22.35 25.45 35.84
CA GLY A 515 -21.14 26.21 36.08
C GLY A 515 -20.43 25.88 37.39
N ARG A 516 -19.67 26.86 37.91
CA ARG A 516 -18.89 26.75 39.15
C ARG A 516 -18.97 28.05 39.98
N VAL A 517 -19.03 27.89 41.30
CA VAL A 517 -18.96 29.01 42.25
C VAL A 517 -17.51 29.23 42.72
N MET A 518 -17.03 30.44 42.52
CA MET A 518 -15.68 30.92 42.82
C MET A 518 -15.67 31.73 44.13
N SER A 519 -14.48 31.99 44.70
CA SER A 519 -14.32 32.81 45.90
C SER A 519 -14.31 34.32 45.54
N PRO A 520 -14.92 35.20 46.35
CA PRO A 520 -15.73 34.92 47.53
C PRO A 520 -17.12 34.40 47.15
N SER A 521 -17.51 33.26 47.75
CA SER A 521 -18.83 32.64 47.61
C SER A 521 -19.82 33.10 48.67
N ALA A 522 -19.37 33.86 49.67
CA ALA A 522 -20.15 34.36 50.79
C ALA A 522 -19.99 35.88 50.94
N CYS A 523 -21.09 36.59 51.19
CA CYS A 523 -21.14 38.03 51.36
C CYS A 523 -21.88 38.38 52.65
N MET A 524 -21.21 39.10 53.56
CA MET A 524 -21.81 39.53 54.84
C MET A 524 -22.55 40.85 54.67
N VAL A 525 -23.76 40.93 55.22
CA VAL A 525 -24.65 42.10 55.18
C VAL A 525 -25.05 42.48 56.61
N TYR A 526 -24.85 43.73 57.01
CA TYR A 526 -25.18 44.20 58.36
C TYR A 526 -25.88 45.56 58.34
N THR A 527 -26.71 45.82 59.35
CA THR A 527 -27.41 47.12 59.50
C THR A 527 -26.68 48.00 60.51
N PRO A 528 -26.17 49.18 60.10
CA PRO A 528 -25.62 50.16 61.04
C PRO A 528 -26.70 50.74 61.97
N PRO A 529 -26.41 50.93 63.27
CA PRO A 529 -27.33 51.59 64.19
C PRO A 529 -27.56 53.06 63.81
N GLU A 530 -28.74 53.58 64.10
CA GLU A 530 -29.06 55.01 63.94
C GLU A 530 -28.25 55.86 64.94
N PRO A 531 -27.80 57.07 64.55
CA PRO A 531 -26.97 57.87 65.42
C PRO A 531 -27.77 58.59 66.51
N ALA A 532 -27.20 58.61 67.71
CA ALA A 532 -27.75 59.31 68.86
C ALA A 532 -26.61 59.92 69.69
N VAL A 533 -26.87 61.06 70.34
CA VAL A 533 -25.92 61.70 71.27
C VAL A 533 -26.58 61.94 72.62
N SER A 534 -25.87 61.61 73.70
CA SER A 534 -26.11 62.19 75.02
C SER A 534 -24.99 63.18 75.35
N VAL A 535 -25.35 64.24 76.07
CA VAL A 535 -24.42 65.30 76.49
C VAL A 535 -24.51 65.43 78.01
N ALA A 536 -23.39 65.33 78.68
CA ALA A 536 -23.23 65.81 80.06
C ALA A 536 -22.41 67.11 80.04
N PHE A 537 -22.76 68.07 80.87
CA PHE A 537 -22.00 69.31 81.03
C PHE A 537 -21.40 69.38 82.43
N GLU A 538 -20.09 69.52 82.52
CA GLU A 538 -19.38 69.70 83.78
C GLU A 538 -18.56 71.00 83.75
N GLU A 539 -18.63 71.79 84.84
CA GLU A 539 -17.72 72.91 85.04
C GLU A 539 -16.35 72.38 85.47
N ILE A 540 -15.33 72.59 84.64
CA ILE A 540 -13.95 72.23 84.98
C ILE A 540 -13.54 73.15 86.13
N LYS A 541 -13.20 72.60 87.30
CA LYS A 541 -12.83 73.41 88.49
C LYS A 541 -11.46 73.02 89.01
N ASP A 542 -10.57 74.00 89.07
CA ASP A 542 -9.25 73.86 89.67
C ASP A 542 -9.24 74.37 91.12
N LYS A 543 -8.41 73.73 91.95
CA LYS A 543 -8.28 74.04 93.39
C LYS A 543 -7.47 75.30 93.69
N CYS A 544 -6.75 75.85 92.71
CA CYS A 544 -6.00 77.10 92.84
C CYS A 544 -6.66 78.29 92.12
N ALA A 545 -7.38 78.06 91.01
CA ALA A 545 -7.91 79.13 90.14
C ALA A 545 -9.45 79.26 90.06
N GLY A 546 -10.24 78.29 90.53
CA GLY A 546 -11.72 78.36 90.50
C GLY A 546 -12.34 77.64 89.31
N SER A 547 -13.38 78.22 88.68
CA SER A 547 -13.96 77.64 87.45
C SER A 547 -13.06 77.96 86.26
N ILE A 548 -12.70 76.91 85.52
CA ILE A 548 -11.63 76.91 84.53
C ILE A 548 -12.02 76.36 83.14
N GLY A 549 -13.31 76.27 82.86
CA GLY A 549 -13.85 75.84 81.57
C GLY A 549 -15.18 75.11 81.74
N VAL A 550 -15.78 74.70 80.63
CA VAL A 550 -16.79 73.64 80.63
C VAL A 550 -16.35 72.50 79.71
N THR A 551 -16.56 71.28 80.18
CA THR A 551 -16.55 70.08 79.36
C THR A 551 -17.97 69.72 78.97
N ALA A 552 -18.24 69.66 77.67
CA ALA A 552 -19.41 68.97 77.15
C ALA A 552 -18.98 67.55 76.76
N ASP A 553 -19.29 66.58 77.61
CA ASP A 553 -19.01 65.17 77.40
C ASP A 553 -20.08 64.55 76.49
N LEU A 554 -19.75 64.47 75.21
CA LEU A 554 -20.61 63.91 74.18
C LEU A 554 -20.37 62.40 74.10
N THR A 555 -21.40 61.60 74.29
CA THR A 555 -21.38 60.15 74.03
C THR A 555 -22.28 59.84 72.84
N PHE A 556 -21.67 59.34 71.78
CA PHE A 556 -22.31 58.99 70.52
C PHE A 556 -22.54 57.47 70.41
N MET A 557 -23.72 57.13 69.92
CA MET A 557 -24.05 55.86 69.29
C MET A 557 -24.22 56.12 67.78
N GLY A 558 -23.97 55.12 66.93
CA GLY A 558 -23.95 55.28 65.46
C GLY A 558 -22.55 54.97 64.87
N ALA A 559 -22.30 55.42 63.64
CA ALA A 559 -21.05 55.18 62.92
C ALA A 559 -20.25 56.48 62.67
N PRO A 560 -19.03 56.63 63.23
CA PRO A 560 -18.19 57.78 62.95
C PRO A 560 -17.72 57.81 61.47
N PRO A 561 -17.45 58.99 60.89
CA PRO A 561 -17.36 60.30 61.56
C PRO A 561 -18.73 60.94 61.85
N PHE A 562 -18.96 61.28 63.11
CA PHE A 562 -20.11 62.10 63.50
C PHE A 562 -19.83 63.57 63.15
N GLU A 563 -20.76 64.29 62.52
CA GLU A 563 -20.68 65.75 62.36
C GLU A 563 -21.70 66.42 63.26
N VAL A 564 -21.22 67.15 64.27
CA VAL A 564 -22.08 67.78 65.28
C VAL A 564 -22.11 69.28 65.07
N ALA A 565 -23.30 69.83 64.84
CA ALA A 565 -23.52 71.26 64.79
C ALA A 565 -23.86 71.81 66.19
N TYR A 566 -23.13 72.81 66.64
CA TYR A 566 -23.36 73.51 67.90
C TYR A 566 -23.06 74.99 67.80
N ARG A 567 -23.47 75.74 68.81
CA ARG A 567 -23.40 77.20 68.89
C ARG A 567 -22.68 77.62 70.17
N ILE A 568 -21.83 78.63 70.06
CA ILE A 568 -21.25 79.34 71.21
C ILE A 568 -21.78 80.78 71.20
N THR A 569 -22.19 81.28 72.36
CA THR A 569 -22.61 82.67 72.59
C THR A 569 -21.71 83.36 73.63
N LYS A 570 -20.88 84.33 73.24
CA LYS A 570 -20.12 85.18 74.19
C LYS A 570 -20.90 86.46 74.50
N ASP A 571 -21.06 86.76 75.80
CA ASP A 571 -21.69 87.97 76.37
C ASP A 571 -22.98 88.44 75.62
N LYS A 572 -23.80 87.47 75.19
CA LYS A 572 -25.08 87.65 74.44
C LYS A 572 -24.97 88.46 73.14
N LYS A 573 -23.78 88.56 72.51
CA LYS A 573 -23.53 89.42 71.32
C LYS A 573 -22.79 88.77 70.16
N HIS A 574 -22.08 87.67 70.36
CA HIS A 574 -21.45 86.92 69.27
C HIS A 574 -21.93 85.48 69.27
N VAL A 575 -22.51 85.07 68.14
CA VAL A 575 -23.11 83.76 67.90
C VAL A 575 -22.32 83.08 66.79
N GLN A 576 -21.51 82.09 67.14
CA GLN A 576 -20.76 81.28 66.17
C GLN A 576 -21.35 79.88 66.15
N VAL A 577 -21.93 79.47 65.01
CA VAL A 577 -22.31 78.07 64.77
C VAL A 577 -21.09 77.34 64.25
N ASN A 578 -20.56 76.45 65.07
CA ASN A 578 -19.45 75.57 64.73
C ASN A 578 -20.00 74.19 64.32
N ARG A 579 -19.25 73.52 63.45
CA ARG A 579 -19.40 72.08 63.23
C ARG A 579 -18.08 71.41 63.52
N VAL A 580 -18.11 70.32 64.28
CA VAL A 580 -16.91 69.50 64.55
C VAL A 580 -17.16 68.09 64.04
N LYS A 581 -16.22 67.59 63.25
CA LYS A 581 -16.18 66.18 62.83
C LYS A 581 -15.48 65.36 63.90
N ILE A 582 -16.20 64.39 64.43
CA ILE A 582 -15.84 63.60 65.60
C ILE A 582 -15.79 62.13 65.17
N SER A 583 -14.60 61.62 64.90
CA SER A 583 -14.39 60.21 64.51
C SER A 583 -14.36 59.25 65.70
N ARG A 584 -15.08 59.54 66.79
CA ARG A 584 -15.03 58.82 68.08
C ARG A 584 -16.41 58.70 68.71
N SER A 585 -16.71 57.56 69.33
CA SER A 585 -17.96 57.31 70.07
C SER A 585 -18.08 58.08 71.39
N ARG A 586 -16.98 58.68 71.88
CA ARG A 586 -17.02 59.70 72.92
C ARG A 586 -16.10 60.86 72.57
N HIS A 587 -16.54 62.07 72.86
CA HIS A 587 -15.75 63.28 72.65
C HIS A 587 -16.10 64.35 73.68
N GLN A 588 -15.14 64.64 74.53
CA GLN A 588 -15.22 65.74 75.48
C GLN A 588 -14.84 67.04 74.75
N LEU A 589 -15.83 67.86 74.38
CA LEU A 589 -15.56 69.22 73.91
C LEU A 589 -15.16 70.08 75.12
N LYS A 590 -13.85 70.29 75.25
CA LYS A 590 -13.26 71.21 76.23
C LYS A 590 -13.40 72.65 75.75
N PHE A 591 -14.40 73.35 76.27
CA PHE A 591 -14.52 74.78 76.10
C PHE A 591 -13.64 75.49 77.14
N MET A 592 -12.36 75.61 76.78
CA MET A 592 -11.32 76.30 77.56
C MET A 592 -10.74 77.50 76.77
N PRO A 593 -11.52 78.57 76.52
CA PRO A 593 -11.01 79.82 75.96
C PRO A 593 -9.82 80.38 76.76
N GLU A 594 -8.83 80.87 76.05
CA GLU A 594 -7.63 81.53 76.59
C GLU A 594 -7.95 82.91 77.21
N GLU A 595 -9.13 83.47 76.90
CA GLU A 595 -9.67 84.69 77.47
C GLU A 595 -10.71 84.41 78.58
N ALA A 596 -10.59 85.11 79.71
CA ALA A 596 -11.64 85.11 80.73
C ALA A 596 -12.90 85.88 80.24
N GLY A 597 -14.08 85.25 80.33
CA GLY A 597 -15.36 85.83 79.94
C GLY A 597 -16.54 84.93 80.34
N HIS A 598 -17.78 85.31 80.00
CA HIS A 598 -18.96 84.45 80.14
C HIS A 598 -19.40 83.90 78.79
N TYR A 599 -19.66 82.59 78.73
CA TYR A 599 -19.95 81.85 77.51
C TYR A 599 -21.14 80.92 77.71
N ASP A 600 -22.04 80.88 76.73
CA ASP A 600 -23.18 79.96 76.59
C ASP A 600 -22.93 78.98 75.42
N TYR A 601 -23.36 77.72 75.55
CA TYR A 601 -23.07 76.63 74.61
C TYR A 601 -24.33 75.80 74.32
N GLN A 602 -24.70 75.57 73.06
CA GLN A 602 -25.93 74.85 72.66
C GLN A 602 -25.71 73.90 71.44
N PHE A 603 -26.19 72.65 71.50
CA PHE A 603 -26.14 71.71 70.35
C PHE A 603 -27.43 71.74 69.49
N LEU A 604 -27.31 71.38 68.20
CA LEU A 604 -28.38 71.60 67.19
C LEU A 604 -28.71 70.35 66.35
N SER A 605 -27.72 69.66 65.81
CA SER A 605 -27.91 68.47 64.97
C SER A 605 -26.74 67.49 65.07
N LEU A 606 -27.02 66.23 64.71
CA LEU A 606 -26.08 65.13 64.61
C LEU A 606 -26.20 64.48 63.22
N ASP A 607 -25.09 64.43 62.49
CA ASP A 607 -24.93 63.61 61.29
C ASP A 607 -23.93 62.47 61.61
N ASP A 608 -23.99 61.35 60.89
CA ASP A 608 -23.00 60.26 60.95
C ASP A 608 -22.65 59.74 59.52
N ASP A 609 -21.80 58.71 59.42
CA ASP A 609 -21.33 58.14 58.14
C ASP A 609 -22.44 57.53 57.25
N ASN A 610 -23.67 57.39 57.78
CA ASN A 610 -24.80 56.72 57.13
C ASN A 610 -26.10 57.54 57.12
N TYR A 611 -26.30 58.40 58.12
CA TYR A 611 -27.53 59.15 58.37
C TYR A 611 -27.21 60.64 58.56
N ILE A 612 -27.80 61.51 57.73
CA ILE A 612 -27.51 62.94 57.69
C ILE A 612 -28.74 63.73 58.12
N GLY A 613 -28.55 64.75 58.97
CA GLY A 613 -29.56 65.74 59.34
C GLY A 613 -30.43 65.38 60.53
N VAL A 614 -29.95 64.60 61.50
CA VAL A 614 -30.76 64.21 62.67
C VAL A 614 -30.87 65.41 63.64
N PRO A 615 -32.09 65.94 63.90
CA PRO A 615 -32.27 67.12 64.74
C PRO A 615 -32.21 66.75 66.23
N LEU A 616 -31.70 67.66 67.06
CA LEU A 616 -31.60 67.50 68.51
C LEU A 616 -32.58 68.43 69.23
N ASP A 617 -33.27 67.96 70.28
CA ASP A 617 -34.11 68.83 71.11
C ASP A 617 -33.25 69.76 71.98
N SER A 618 -33.56 71.05 71.95
CA SER A 618 -32.84 72.14 72.61
C SER A 618 -32.64 72.00 74.13
N LYS A 619 -33.56 71.34 74.85
CA LYS A 619 -33.61 71.37 76.32
C LYS A 619 -32.47 70.65 77.05
N PRO A 620 -32.13 69.38 76.74
CA PRO A 620 -31.03 68.68 77.41
C PRO A 620 -29.62 69.15 77.00
N PHE A 621 -29.50 70.08 76.04
CA PHE A 621 -28.23 70.31 75.32
C PHE A 621 -27.72 71.77 75.38
N GLN A 622 -27.85 72.47 76.51
CA GLN A 622 -27.36 73.85 76.72
C GLN A 622 -26.74 74.14 78.12
N THR A 623 -25.71 75.02 78.24
CA THR A 623 -25.09 75.46 79.54
C THR A 623 -24.26 76.78 79.47
N GLU A 624 -23.83 77.37 80.62
CA GLU A 624 -23.05 78.64 80.74
C GLU A 624 -21.79 78.57 81.68
N ALA A 625 -20.60 79.20 81.41
CA ALA A 625 -19.36 79.14 82.26
C ALA A 625 -18.19 80.20 82.08
N LYS A 626 -17.03 80.02 82.78
CA LYS A 626 -15.82 80.93 82.99
C LYS A 626 -14.48 80.13 83.30
N VAL A 627 -13.22 80.60 83.02
CA VAL A 627 -12.09 79.73 82.49
C VAL A 627 -10.54 80.00 82.82
N PHE A 628 -9.61 78.97 83.02
CA PHE A 628 -8.07 78.97 83.10
C PHE A 628 -7.24 77.58 83.20
N PRO A 629 -6.18 77.20 82.41
CA PRO A 629 -5.57 75.80 82.33
C PRO A 629 -4.28 75.37 83.17
N LEU A 630 -3.83 74.06 83.12
CA LEU A 630 -2.67 73.39 83.83
C LEU A 630 -1.97 72.16 83.07
N ALA A 631 -1.25 71.20 83.72
CA ALA A 631 -0.23 70.23 83.15
C ALA A 631 -0.64 68.74 82.79
N GLY A 632 0.25 67.91 82.17
CA GLY A 632 -0.01 66.50 81.70
C GLY A 632 1.19 65.65 81.20
N ALA A 633 0.99 64.53 80.45
CA ALA A 633 2.00 63.61 79.84
C ALA A 633 1.40 62.78 78.64
N SER A 634 2.18 62.25 77.66
CA SER A 634 1.65 61.79 76.34
C SER A 634 2.33 60.58 75.66
N PHE A 635 1.70 59.96 74.63
CA PHE A 635 2.35 58.94 73.77
C PHE A 635 3.44 59.57 72.87
N VAL A 636 4.52 58.82 72.56
CA VAL A 636 5.66 59.33 71.77
C VAL A 636 5.26 59.70 70.33
N ASP A 637 4.51 58.83 69.64
CA ASP A 637 4.14 58.97 68.22
C ASP A 637 2.70 59.49 68.01
N ALA A 638 2.18 60.31 68.94
CA ALA A 638 0.79 60.82 68.92
C ALA A 638 0.38 61.62 67.65
N GLY A 639 1.35 62.01 66.81
CA GLY A 639 1.15 62.64 65.51
C GLY A 639 1.10 61.68 64.31
N ARG A 640 1.49 60.41 64.46
CA ARG A 640 1.65 59.45 63.36
C ARG A 640 0.84 58.17 63.61
N LEU A 641 -0.48 58.30 63.57
CA LEU A 641 -1.46 57.21 63.69
C LEU A 641 -1.45 56.28 62.45
N SER A 642 -0.35 55.55 62.23
CA SER A 642 -0.39 54.25 61.57
C SER A 642 -0.91 53.22 62.58
N GLN A 643 -2.08 52.64 62.30
CA GLN A 643 -2.73 51.67 63.19
C GLN A 643 -1.79 50.50 63.52
N TYR A 644 -1.68 50.16 64.80
CA TYR A 644 -1.00 48.93 65.21
C TYR A 644 -1.90 47.75 64.80
N GLN A 645 -1.44 46.92 63.87
CA GLN A 645 -2.19 45.73 63.43
C GLN A 645 -1.52 44.47 63.97
N THR A 646 -2.32 43.54 64.50
CA THR A 646 -1.81 42.25 64.99
C THR A 646 -2.81 41.11 64.80
N CYS A 647 -2.36 39.89 65.04
CA CYS A 647 -3.13 38.67 64.83
C CYS A 647 -3.82 38.22 66.12
N ILE A 648 -4.89 37.42 66.02
CA ILE A 648 -5.61 36.90 67.19
C ILE A 648 -4.70 36.00 68.06
N GLY A 649 -4.43 36.46 69.28
CA GLY A 649 -3.45 35.93 70.23
C GLY A 649 -2.08 36.63 70.24
N GLY A 650 -1.88 37.69 69.44
CA GLY A 650 -0.64 38.48 69.40
C GLY A 650 -0.55 39.58 70.46
N THR A 651 0.64 40.16 70.61
CA THR A 651 0.95 41.26 71.54
C THR A 651 1.52 42.46 70.77
N VAL A 652 1.53 43.65 71.39
CA VAL A 652 2.04 44.91 70.80
C VAL A 652 2.82 45.72 71.84
N ASP A 653 3.88 46.40 71.40
CA ASP A 653 4.66 47.38 72.18
C ASP A 653 4.24 48.83 71.86
N LEU A 654 4.10 49.68 72.88
CA LEU A 654 3.71 51.09 72.79
C LEU A 654 4.60 51.98 73.66
N ASP A 655 5.25 52.99 73.07
CA ASP A 655 6.15 53.90 73.79
C ASP A 655 5.45 55.20 74.26
N VAL A 656 5.61 55.51 75.54
CA VAL A 656 4.96 56.62 76.27
C VAL A 656 6.01 57.61 76.78
N LYS A 657 5.80 58.91 76.56
CA LYS A 657 6.63 60.02 77.02
C LYS A 657 6.04 60.67 78.27
N LEU A 658 6.85 60.76 79.33
CA LEU A 658 6.46 61.33 80.60
C LEU A 658 6.97 62.77 80.74
N ILE A 659 6.15 63.64 81.35
CA ILE A 659 6.46 65.05 81.60
C ILE A 659 6.12 65.32 83.09
N GLY A 660 7.04 65.96 83.82
CA GLY A 660 6.98 66.11 85.28
C GLY A 660 8.32 65.78 85.93
N MET A 661 8.31 65.37 87.21
CA MET A 661 9.50 64.94 87.95
C MET A 661 9.36 63.47 88.39
N GLY A 662 10.28 62.62 87.90
CA GLY A 662 10.32 61.20 88.24
C GLY A 662 11.00 60.92 89.60
N PRO A 663 10.88 59.70 90.15
CA PRO A 663 10.25 58.52 89.53
C PRO A 663 8.74 58.67 89.38
N TRP A 664 8.21 58.16 88.27
CA TRP A 664 6.78 58.20 87.96
C TRP A 664 6.12 56.84 88.19
N LYS A 665 4.80 56.89 88.40
CA LYS A 665 3.91 55.73 88.39
C LYS A 665 2.78 55.99 87.40
N LEU A 666 2.76 55.19 86.32
CA LEU A 666 1.82 55.31 85.21
C LEU A 666 0.72 54.25 85.36
N THR A 667 -0.55 54.68 85.25
CA THR A 667 -1.71 53.79 85.18
C THR A 667 -2.33 53.88 83.78
N TYR A 668 -2.63 52.74 83.17
CA TYR A 668 -3.24 52.66 81.84
C TYR A 668 -4.28 51.54 81.78
N ASP A 669 -5.28 51.71 80.94
CA ASP A 669 -6.35 50.74 80.71
C ASP A 669 -6.23 50.14 79.30
N ILE A 670 -6.59 48.87 79.16
CA ILE A 670 -6.86 48.23 77.87
C ILE A 670 -8.36 47.95 77.79
N ILE A 671 -8.99 48.37 76.70
CA ILE A 671 -10.44 48.34 76.50
C ILE A 671 -10.78 47.55 75.23
N HIS A 672 -11.66 46.57 75.36
CA HIS A 672 -12.14 45.72 74.27
C HIS A 672 -13.60 45.29 74.52
N ASP A 673 -14.45 45.38 73.50
CA ASP A 673 -15.89 45.06 73.56
C ASP A 673 -16.63 45.60 74.81
N GLY A 674 -16.30 46.86 75.18
CA GLY A 674 -16.84 47.54 76.35
C GLY A 674 -16.25 47.10 77.71
N GLN A 675 -15.53 45.98 77.77
CA GLN A 675 -14.79 45.57 78.97
C GLN A 675 -13.47 46.34 79.09
N ARG A 676 -13.07 46.66 80.32
CA ARG A 676 -11.90 47.47 80.67
C ARG A 676 -11.05 46.73 81.69
N GLN A 677 -9.76 46.57 81.39
CA GLN A 677 -8.77 45.99 82.30
C GLN A 677 -7.69 47.04 82.60
N GLN A 678 -7.39 47.25 83.89
CA GLN A 678 -6.46 48.28 84.36
C GLN A 678 -5.10 47.69 84.73
N TYR A 679 -4.04 48.38 84.31
CA TYR A 679 -2.64 48.03 84.52
C TYR A 679 -1.88 49.23 85.11
N SER A 680 -0.83 48.96 85.87
CA SER A 680 0.00 50.01 86.48
C SER A 680 1.49 49.65 86.47
N ALA A 681 2.31 50.58 85.99
CA ALA A 681 3.77 50.52 86.02
C ALA A 681 4.30 51.54 87.04
N GLY A 682 5.09 51.08 88.00
CA GLY A 682 5.75 51.92 89.01
C GLY A 682 7.26 52.08 88.76
N GLU A 683 7.90 52.89 89.59
CA GLU A 683 9.37 53.05 89.64
C GLU A 683 10.02 53.51 88.31
N ILE A 684 9.24 54.16 87.44
CA ILE A 684 9.70 54.62 86.14
C ILE A 684 10.66 55.79 86.34
N THR A 685 11.96 55.59 86.08
CA THR A 685 13.00 56.63 86.20
C THR A 685 13.32 57.32 84.87
N THR A 686 12.95 56.72 83.74
CA THR A 686 13.17 57.26 82.39
C THR A 686 11.98 58.07 81.88
N SER A 687 12.24 59.17 81.16
CA SER A 687 11.18 60.02 80.57
C SER A 687 10.46 59.38 79.37
N ILE A 688 10.86 58.17 78.97
CA ILE A 688 10.14 57.30 78.06
C ILE A 688 9.99 55.92 78.72
N TYR A 689 8.80 55.32 78.61
CA TYR A 689 8.46 54.00 79.12
C TYR A 689 7.70 53.20 78.06
N LYS A 690 7.95 51.88 77.99
CA LYS A 690 7.34 50.98 77.03
C LYS A 690 6.27 50.10 77.69
N ILE A 691 5.07 50.08 77.11
CA ILE A 691 3.95 49.19 77.47
C ILE A 691 3.91 48.03 76.48
N THR A 692 3.96 46.79 76.97
CA THR A 692 3.69 45.59 76.15
C THR A 692 2.32 45.02 76.53
N THR A 693 1.45 44.75 75.55
CA THR A 693 0.10 44.22 75.81
C THR A 693 0.09 42.72 76.12
N PRO A 694 -0.91 42.20 76.86
CA PRO A 694 -1.22 40.77 76.86
C PRO A 694 -1.72 40.29 75.48
N PRO A 695 -1.87 38.96 75.26
CA PRO A 695 -2.43 38.39 74.04
C PRO A 695 -3.86 38.90 73.74
N LEU A 696 -4.07 39.48 72.55
CA LEU A 696 -5.32 40.18 72.21
C LEU A 696 -6.30 39.32 71.39
N THR A 697 -7.60 39.48 71.69
CA THR A 697 -8.74 38.86 70.98
C THR A 697 -9.11 39.61 69.70
N GLY A 698 -9.81 38.98 68.76
CA GLY A 698 -10.16 39.59 67.46
C GLY A 698 -11.11 40.80 67.56
N GLY A 699 -10.80 41.88 66.84
CA GLY A 699 -11.49 43.18 66.88
C GLY A 699 -10.57 44.32 67.34
N SER A 700 -11.14 45.50 67.54
CA SER A 700 -10.39 46.68 67.98
C SER A 700 -10.11 46.64 69.49
N HIS A 701 -8.89 47.00 69.88
CA HIS A 701 -8.45 47.20 71.26
C HIS A 701 -7.94 48.63 71.44
N THR A 702 -8.32 49.27 72.53
CA THR A 702 -7.96 50.67 72.83
C THR A 702 -7.12 50.73 74.10
N VAL A 703 -5.91 51.28 74.01
CA VAL A 703 -5.01 51.47 75.15
C VAL A 703 -5.03 52.94 75.57
N THR A 704 -5.60 53.21 76.74
CA THR A 704 -5.83 54.56 77.30
C THR A 704 -4.86 54.82 78.44
N LEU A 705 -4.10 55.92 78.40
CA LEU A 705 -3.34 56.38 79.56
C LEU A 705 -4.31 57.05 80.56
N VAL A 706 -4.38 56.55 81.79
CA VAL A 706 -5.39 56.98 82.78
C VAL A 706 -4.84 58.07 83.69
N SER A 707 -3.64 57.86 84.24
CA SER A 707 -3.05 58.81 85.18
C SER A 707 -1.55 58.62 85.34
N ILE A 708 -0.84 59.72 85.56
CA ILE A 708 0.56 59.74 86.01
C ILE A 708 0.60 60.28 87.44
N GLU A 709 1.40 59.65 88.29
CA GLU A 709 1.71 60.07 89.66
C GLU A 709 3.21 60.38 89.72
N ASP A 710 3.56 61.57 90.18
CA ASP A 710 4.95 62.07 90.23
C ASP A 710 5.66 61.75 91.56
N SER A 711 6.94 62.12 91.66
CA SER A 711 7.77 61.90 92.85
C SER A 711 7.27 62.57 94.15
N HIS A 712 6.31 63.50 94.06
CA HIS A 712 5.69 64.19 95.20
C HIS A 712 4.28 63.65 95.51
N GLY A 713 3.83 62.60 94.81
CA GLY A 713 2.47 62.05 94.93
C GLY A 713 1.41 62.87 94.19
N CYS A 714 1.81 63.78 93.30
CA CYS A 714 0.87 64.55 92.49
C CYS A 714 0.30 63.66 91.38
N LYS A 715 -0.91 63.12 91.61
CA LYS A 715 -1.61 62.29 90.65
C LYS A 715 -2.43 63.12 89.65
N THR A 716 -1.91 63.29 88.44
CA THR A 716 -2.57 63.94 87.31
C THR A 716 -3.31 62.90 86.46
N MET A 717 -4.60 63.13 86.19
CA MET A 717 -5.36 62.32 85.23
C MET A 717 -4.95 62.70 83.81
N LEU A 718 -4.73 61.70 82.95
CA LEU A 718 -4.29 61.90 81.57
C LEU A 718 -5.50 61.93 80.62
N GLY A 719 -5.49 62.91 79.71
CA GLY A 719 -6.57 63.14 78.74
C GLY A 719 -6.09 62.98 77.29
N GLU A 720 -5.18 62.03 77.09
CA GLU A 720 -4.44 61.83 75.85
C GLU A 720 -5.24 61.09 74.78
N ARG A 721 -4.68 61.06 73.56
CA ARG A 721 -5.21 60.23 72.48
C ARG A 721 -4.84 58.77 72.73
N ASP A 722 -5.85 57.93 72.88
CA ASP A 722 -5.69 56.48 73.00
C ASP A 722 -4.94 55.88 71.80
N ALA A 723 -4.12 54.86 72.06
CA ALA A 723 -3.53 54.03 71.01
C ALA A 723 -4.52 52.92 70.63
N VAL A 724 -4.88 52.84 69.35
CA VAL A 724 -5.78 51.80 68.82
C VAL A 724 -4.96 50.69 68.17
N VAL A 725 -5.22 49.46 68.61
CA VAL A 725 -4.66 48.22 68.06
C VAL A 725 -5.79 47.45 67.39
N GLU A 726 -5.72 47.24 66.07
CA GLU A 726 -6.72 46.48 65.33
C GLU A 726 -6.27 45.02 65.18
N VAL A 727 -7.05 44.09 65.73
CA VAL A 727 -6.74 42.66 65.73
C VAL A 727 -7.65 41.94 64.73
N ARG A 728 -7.12 41.10 63.84
CA ARG A 728 -7.97 40.37 62.88
C ARG A 728 -9.04 39.53 63.58
N ARG A 729 -10.28 39.58 63.08
CA ARG A 729 -11.43 38.82 63.61
C ARG A 729 -11.34 37.32 63.30
N GLN A 730 -10.69 36.96 62.19
CA GLN A 730 -10.46 35.57 61.76
C GLN A 730 -8.99 35.38 61.35
N ARG A 731 -8.55 34.12 61.28
CA ARG A 731 -7.25 33.74 60.72
C ARG A 731 -7.41 33.43 59.23
N PRO A 732 -6.39 33.71 58.39
CA PRO A 732 -6.43 33.32 56.98
C PRO A 732 -6.55 31.79 56.84
N THR A 733 -7.24 31.33 55.80
CA THR A 733 -7.46 29.90 55.54
C THR A 733 -6.97 29.48 54.16
N ALA A 734 -6.61 28.21 54.03
CA ALA A 734 -6.33 27.56 52.76
C ALA A 734 -7.07 26.23 52.63
N ALA A 735 -7.54 25.95 51.43
CA ALA A 735 -8.15 24.69 51.02
C ALA A 735 -7.96 24.50 49.51
N PHE A 736 -7.90 23.26 49.04
CA PHE A 736 -8.08 22.96 47.63
C PHE A 736 -9.54 23.17 47.19
N ASN A 737 -9.74 23.50 45.92
CA ASN A 737 -11.02 23.82 45.30
C ASN A 737 -11.41 22.73 44.29
N GLY A 738 -11.42 21.47 44.74
CA GLY A 738 -11.69 20.30 43.91
C GLY A 738 -11.45 19.00 44.67
N GLY A 739 -11.74 17.87 44.00
CA GLY A 739 -11.30 16.54 44.41
C GLY A 739 -10.07 16.10 43.60
N ALA A 740 -9.94 14.79 43.37
CA ALA A 740 -8.89 14.25 42.51
C ALA A 740 -8.94 14.85 41.08
N VAL A 741 -7.76 15.24 40.56
CA VAL A 741 -7.60 15.77 39.21
C VAL A 741 -6.94 14.72 38.34
N ARG A 742 -7.71 14.18 37.38
CA ARG A 742 -7.23 13.26 36.34
C ARG A 742 -6.77 14.03 35.11
N THR A 743 -5.56 13.74 34.62
CA THR A 743 -4.97 14.41 33.44
C THR A 743 -3.92 13.53 32.75
N THR A 744 -3.28 14.03 31.70
CA THR A 744 -2.15 13.37 31.03
C THR A 744 -0.84 13.47 31.83
N ALA A 745 -0.11 12.35 31.88
CA ALA A 745 1.17 12.21 32.57
C ALA A 745 2.25 13.11 31.99
N GLY A 746 2.76 14.03 32.83
CA GLY A 746 3.71 15.09 32.44
C GLY A 746 3.05 16.41 32.01
N SER A 747 1.74 16.57 32.21
CA SER A 747 1.07 17.88 32.06
C SER A 747 1.16 18.69 33.36
N ARG A 748 1.42 20.01 33.23
CA ARG A 748 1.37 20.95 34.36
C ARG A 748 -0.08 21.17 34.80
N VAL A 749 -0.45 20.55 35.92
CA VAL A 749 -1.77 20.73 36.54
C VAL A 749 -1.77 22.01 37.37
N LYS A 750 -2.83 22.80 37.24
CA LYS A 750 -3.11 23.92 38.15
C LYS A 750 -4.14 23.45 39.17
N LEU A 751 -3.68 22.99 40.33
CA LEU A 751 -4.53 22.62 41.45
C LEU A 751 -5.12 23.91 42.05
N PRO A 752 -6.43 24.20 41.87
CA PRO A 752 -7.01 25.45 42.31
C PRO A 752 -7.10 25.46 43.84
N VAL A 753 -6.72 26.58 44.46
CA VAL A 753 -6.85 26.80 45.90
C VAL A 753 -7.85 27.91 46.18
N ARG A 754 -8.57 27.78 47.28
CA ARG A 754 -9.36 28.85 47.91
C ARG A 754 -8.55 29.39 49.09
N LEU A 755 -8.23 30.67 49.05
CA LEU A 755 -7.49 31.38 50.09
C LEU A 755 -8.36 32.50 50.69
N THR A 756 -8.22 32.76 51.98
CA THR A 756 -8.87 33.88 52.68
C THR A 756 -7.84 34.69 53.48
N GLY A 757 -8.12 35.96 53.79
CA GLY A 757 -7.16 36.92 54.36
C GLY A 757 -6.59 37.88 53.32
N ASP A 758 -5.40 38.44 53.55
CA ASP A 758 -4.80 39.46 52.66
C ASP A 758 -3.61 38.96 51.84
N ALA A 759 -3.67 39.20 50.53
CA ALA A 759 -2.58 38.93 49.60
C ALA A 759 -1.29 39.73 49.93
N PRO A 760 -0.09 39.15 49.74
CA PRO A 760 0.16 37.79 49.26
C PRO A 760 0.03 36.72 50.36
N TRP A 761 -0.33 35.50 49.96
CA TRP A 761 -0.30 34.32 50.82
C TRP A 761 0.97 33.50 50.57
N GLU A 762 1.70 33.20 51.64
CA GLU A 762 2.71 32.16 51.71
C GLU A 762 2.00 30.82 52.00
N VAL A 763 2.06 29.88 51.06
CA VAL A 763 1.43 28.55 51.18
C VAL A 763 2.51 27.48 51.10
N LYS A 764 2.58 26.61 52.11
CA LYS A 764 3.49 25.46 52.15
C LYS A 764 2.71 24.17 51.90
N TYR A 765 3.22 23.33 51.00
CA TYR A 765 2.56 22.09 50.59
C TYR A 765 3.58 20.96 50.34
N THR A 766 3.19 19.71 50.55
CA THR A 766 4.00 18.55 50.15
C THR A 766 3.87 18.27 48.65
N VAL A 767 4.92 17.69 48.07
CA VAL A 767 4.92 17.18 46.69
C VAL A 767 5.17 15.68 46.76
N PRO A 768 4.39 14.84 46.05
CA PRO A 768 4.65 13.41 45.93
C PRO A 768 6.10 13.11 45.49
N GLY A 769 6.68 12.01 45.98
CA GLY A 769 8.03 11.57 45.61
C GLY A 769 9.20 12.40 46.17
N LEU A 770 9.02 13.72 46.38
CA LEU A 770 10.08 14.65 46.80
C LEU A 770 10.48 14.53 48.29
N GLY A 771 9.85 13.62 49.03
CA GLY A 771 10.02 13.43 50.46
C GLY A 771 9.15 14.40 51.29
N SER A 772 9.16 14.24 52.62
CA SER A 772 8.26 14.98 53.53
C SER A 772 8.71 16.43 53.81
N LEU A 773 9.36 17.10 52.86
CA LEU A 773 9.80 18.49 52.97
C LEU A 773 8.79 19.38 52.23
N PRO A 774 8.07 20.29 52.92
CA PRO A 774 7.05 21.10 52.28
C PRO A 774 7.66 22.24 51.46
N VAL A 775 7.24 22.36 50.21
CA VAL A 775 7.59 23.41 49.26
C VAL A 775 6.78 24.68 49.57
N LEU A 776 7.43 25.84 49.52
CA LEU A 776 6.78 27.15 49.71
C LEU A 776 6.46 27.81 48.36
N THR A 777 5.22 28.22 48.16
CA THR A 777 4.79 29.10 47.06
C THR A 777 4.16 30.39 47.58
N VAL A 778 4.11 31.44 46.75
CA VAL A 778 3.57 32.76 47.09
C VAL A 778 2.47 33.14 46.10
N ILE A 779 1.23 33.09 46.57
CA ILE A 779 0.02 33.31 45.76
C ILE A 779 -0.52 34.73 46.01
N ARG A 780 -1.05 35.38 44.96
CA ARG A 780 -1.60 36.76 45.03
C ARG A 780 -3.09 36.86 44.71
N ASP A 781 -3.70 35.78 44.25
CA ASP A 781 -5.12 35.68 43.90
C ASP A 781 -5.82 34.74 44.91
N PRO A 782 -6.95 35.13 45.53
CA PRO A 782 -7.69 34.24 46.44
C PRO A 782 -8.26 32.97 45.77
N ASN A 783 -8.29 32.93 44.43
CA ASN A 783 -8.60 31.77 43.59
C ASN A 783 -7.38 31.29 42.79
N GLY A 784 -6.17 31.52 43.30
CA GLY A 784 -4.93 31.07 42.69
C GLY A 784 -4.81 29.55 42.60
N PHE A 785 -3.64 29.08 42.17
CA PHE A 785 -3.37 27.66 41.99
C PHE A 785 -1.97 27.30 42.49
N ILE A 786 -1.84 26.05 42.91
CA ILE A 786 -0.55 25.37 43.06
C ILE A 786 -0.27 24.66 41.71
N GLU A 787 0.94 24.80 41.18
CA GLU A 787 1.35 24.02 40.00
C GLU A 787 1.89 22.66 40.47
N ALA A 788 1.35 21.59 39.87
CA ALA A 788 1.68 20.21 40.14
C ALA A 788 2.21 19.55 38.85
N GLU A 789 3.35 18.86 38.98
CA GLU A 789 4.08 18.22 37.88
C GLU A 789 4.31 16.71 38.12
N GLU A 790 4.10 16.23 39.35
CA GLU A 790 4.23 14.83 39.76
C GLU A 790 2.87 14.22 40.12
N GLU A 791 2.77 12.88 40.03
CA GLU A 791 1.57 12.11 40.40
C GLU A 791 1.49 11.82 41.91
N GLY A 792 0.29 11.84 42.47
CA GLY A 792 0.01 11.45 43.86
C GLY A 792 -0.74 12.52 44.67
N GLU A 793 -0.71 12.38 45.99
CA GLU A 793 -1.46 13.25 46.91
C GLU A 793 -0.62 14.45 47.38
N TYR A 794 -1.07 15.65 47.05
CA TYR A 794 -0.52 16.92 47.51
C TYR A 794 -1.28 17.36 48.77
N GLU A 795 -0.59 17.66 49.86
CA GLU A 795 -1.18 18.16 51.11
C GLU A 795 -0.70 19.58 51.38
N ILE A 796 -1.63 20.52 51.62
CA ILE A 796 -1.30 21.85 52.15
C ILE A 796 -1.02 21.71 53.64
N VAL A 797 0.20 22.06 54.06
CA VAL A 797 0.69 21.90 55.43
C VAL A 797 0.54 23.17 56.25
N GLU A 798 0.78 24.34 55.63
CA GLU A 798 0.77 25.63 56.32
C GLU A 798 0.31 26.73 55.36
N VAL A 799 -0.43 27.71 55.87
CA VAL A 799 -0.72 28.97 55.17
C VAL A 799 -0.46 30.14 56.10
N LYS A 800 0.08 31.21 55.55
CA LYS A 800 0.30 32.49 56.21
C LYS A 800 -0.05 33.60 55.22
N ASP A 801 -0.87 34.57 55.62
CA ASP A 801 -1.15 35.74 54.80
C ASP A 801 -0.03 36.79 54.96
N ARG A 802 -0.23 37.99 54.41
CA ARG A 802 0.74 39.09 54.51
C ARG A 802 1.18 39.41 55.95
N TYR A 803 0.36 39.13 56.96
CA TYR A 803 0.60 39.50 58.36
C TYR A 803 0.48 38.33 59.35
N CYS A 804 -0.40 37.36 59.10
CA CYS A 804 -0.84 36.38 60.10
C CYS A 804 -0.66 34.92 59.66
N PRO A 805 -0.22 34.03 60.56
CA PRO A 805 -0.33 32.58 60.34
C PRO A 805 -1.79 32.16 60.34
N GLY A 806 -2.13 31.27 59.41
CA GLY A 806 -3.48 30.79 59.17
C GLY A 806 -3.75 29.38 59.68
N PHE A 807 -4.75 28.73 59.09
CA PHE A 807 -4.97 27.29 59.24
C PHE A 807 -5.47 26.67 57.93
N VAL A 808 -5.18 25.39 57.73
CA VAL A 808 -5.62 24.63 56.55
C VAL A 808 -6.94 23.92 56.89
N SER A 809 -7.89 23.84 55.95
CA SER A 809 -9.13 23.09 56.14
C SER A 809 -8.88 21.60 56.30
N THR A 810 -9.38 20.97 57.36
CA THR A 810 -9.21 19.53 57.62
C THR A 810 -9.90 18.64 56.59
N THR A 811 -10.97 19.12 55.93
CA THR A 811 -11.74 18.39 54.91
C THR A 811 -11.19 18.56 53.49
N HIS A 812 -10.40 19.62 53.24
CA HIS A 812 -9.94 20.01 51.90
C HIS A 812 -8.44 20.40 51.87
N LYS A 813 -7.64 19.84 52.78
CA LYS A 813 -6.16 20.01 52.80
C LYS A 813 -5.43 19.20 51.73
N ASN A 814 -6.03 18.12 51.23
CA ASN A 814 -5.41 17.19 50.29
C ASN A 814 -6.05 17.31 48.89
N ALA A 815 -5.24 17.16 47.84
CA ALA A 815 -5.70 16.95 46.47
C ALA A 815 -4.86 15.87 45.79
N ALA A 816 -5.53 14.84 45.26
CA ALA A 816 -4.87 13.82 44.46
C ALA A 816 -4.71 14.30 43.01
N VAL A 817 -3.52 14.10 42.45
CA VAL A 817 -3.25 14.15 41.02
C VAL A 817 -3.11 12.70 40.56
N GLU A 818 -3.97 12.29 39.62
CA GLU A 818 -3.95 10.96 39.03
C GLU A 818 -3.56 11.08 37.55
N TRP A 819 -2.53 10.37 37.14
CA TRP A 819 -2.22 10.24 35.72
C TRP A 819 -3.17 9.23 35.07
N LEU A 820 -3.78 9.65 33.97
CA LEU A 820 -4.53 8.75 33.11
C LEU A 820 -3.54 7.80 32.43
N GLU A 821 -3.81 6.50 32.45
CA GLU A 821 -2.91 5.48 31.87
C GLU A 821 -2.49 5.85 30.43
N ARG A 822 -1.19 5.73 30.14
CA ARG A 822 -0.63 5.92 28.79
C ARG A 822 -0.99 4.72 27.91
N PRO A 823 -1.13 4.91 26.60
CA PRO A 823 -1.37 3.80 25.70
C PRO A 823 -0.18 2.82 25.72
N SER A 824 -0.49 1.52 25.65
CA SER A 824 0.49 0.44 25.61
C SER A 824 0.31 -0.40 24.36
N LEU A 825 1.41 -0.69 23.66
CA LEU A 825 1.45 -1.57 22.50
C LEU A 825 2.07 -2.91 22.89
N SER A 826 1.47 -4.00 22.43
CA SER A 826 1.96 -5.37 22.57
C SER A 826 1.78 -6.11 21.25
N LEU A 827 2.49 -7.22 21.04
CA LEU A 827 2.26 -8.08 19.89
C LEU A 827 1.21 -9.14 20.22
N GLY A 828 0.42 -9.55 19.22
CA GLY A 828 -0.56 -10.63 19.35
C GLY A 828 0.08 -11.98 19.67
N VAL A 829 -0.71 -12.91 20.21
CA VAL A 829 -0.22 -14.20 20.75
C VAL A 829 0.54 -15.02 19.68
N ASP A 830 0.10 -14.97 18.42
CA ASP A 830 0.71 -15.68 17.30
C ASP A 830 1.80 -14.87 16.57
N ALA A 831 2.21 -13.70 17.07
CA ALA A 831 3.20 -12.84 16.40
C ALA A 831 4.61 -13.46 16.33
N GLY A 832 5.06 -14.10 17.42
CA GLY A 832 6.38 -14.74 17.51
C GLY A 832 6.75 -15.16 18.92
N SER A 833 7.88 -15.85 19.08
CA SER A 833 8.44 -16.19 20.40
C SER A 833 9.32 -15.06 20.92
N LEU A 834 9.09 -14.62 22.17
CA LEU A 834 9.93 -13.64 22.84
C LEU A 834 11.37 -14.17 23.02
N ARG A 835 12.34 -13.35 22.59
CA ARG A 835 13.78 -13.44 22.83
C ARG A 835 14.15 -12.35 23.85
N GLU A 836 15.33 -12.47 24.44
CA GLU A 836 15.81 -11.59 25.52
C GLU A 836 15.79 -10.09 25.11
N GLY A 837 15.02 -9.27 25.85
CA GLY A 837 14.95 -7.81 25.71
C GLY A 837 13.93 -7.27 24.71
N ASP A 838 12.65 -7.64 24.83
CA ASP A 838 11.50 -7.18 24.01
C ASP A 838 11.63 -7.40 22.48
N VAL A 839 12.58 -8.24 22.07
CA VAL A 839 12.72 -8.72 20.69
C VAL A 839 11.93 -10.01 20.52
N TYR A 840 10.96 -10.04 19.62
CA TYR A 840 10.23 -11.24 19.24
C TYR A 840 10.83 -11.81 17.95
N THR A 841 10.95 -13.14 17.87
CA THR A 841 11.36 -13.83 16.64
C THR A 841 10.19 -14.61 16.08
N ARG A 842 9.79 -14.30 14.84
CA ARG A 842 8.75 -15.03 14.11
C ARG A 842 9.34 -16.27 13.42
N LYS A 843 8.48 -17.25 13.11
CA LYS A 843 8.84 -18.37 12.25
C LYS A 843 9.36 -17.85 10.91
N SER A 844 10.41 -18.48 10.38
CA SER A 844 10.96 -18.10 9.08
C SER A 844 10.04 -18.59 7.95
N VAL A 845 9.87 -17.75 6.93
CA VAL A 845 9.07 -18.05 5.74
C VAL A 845 9.96 -18.08 4.49
N CYS A 846 9.36 -18.34 3.33
CA CYS A 846 10.06 -18.30 2.05
C CYS A 846 9.77 -16.98 1.32
N GLU A 847 10.67 -16.57 0.44
CA GLU A 847 10.52 -15.37 -0.38
C GLU A 847 9.20 -15.38 -1.19
N GLY A 848 8.39 -14.34 -1.05
CA GLY A 848 7.03 -14.26 -1.61
C GLY A 848 6.06 -15.33 -1.10
N ALA A 849 6.27 -15.87 0.10
CA ALA A 849 5.22 -16.55 0.87
C ALA A 849 4.50 -15.50 1.74
N GLU A 850 3.19 -15.62 1.87
CA GLU A 850 2.37 -14.58 2.47
C GLU A 850 2.34 -14.69 4.01
N ASP A 851 2.50 -13.58 4.74
CA ASP A 851 2.53 -13.59 6.21
C ASP A 851 2.10 -12.24 6.82
N VAL A 852 1.48 -12.32 8.00
CA VAL A 852 0.81 -11.23 8.74
C VAL A 852 0.95 -11.48 10.25
N PHE A 853 1.13 -10.43 11.04
CA PHE A 853 1.08 -10.50 12.50
C PHE A 853 0.12 -9.46 13.08
N GLU A 854 -0.43 -9.74 14.25
CA GLU A 854 -1.28 -8.79 14.97
C GLU A 854 -0.48 -7.97 15.99
N ILE A 855 -0.94 -6.73 16.18
CA ILE A 855 -0.60 -5.87 17.32
C ILE A 855 -1.84 -5.67 18.19
N SER A 856 -1.67 -5.59 19.50
CA SER A 856 -2.71 -5.23 20.45
C SER A 856 -2.35 -3.95 21.20
N CYS A 857 -3.20 -2.94 21.02
CA CYS A 857 -3.14 -1.63 21.64
C CYS A 857 -4.12 -1.57 22.82
N ARG A 858 -3.72 -0.93 23.92
CA ARG A 858 -4.60 -0.56 25.04
C ARG A 858 -4.47 0.93 25.32
N GLY A 859 -5.58 1.57 25.72
CA GLY A 859 -5.68 3.02 25.92
C GLY A 859 -7.01 3.54 25.35
N LEU A 860 -7.06 4.80 24.91
CA LEU A 860 -8.27 5.41 24.34
C LEU A 860 -8.16 5.58 22.83
N SER A 861 -8.87 4.75 22.06
CA SER A 861 -8.85 4.80 20.60
C SER A 861 -9.40 6.13 20.02
N PRO A 862 -8.97 6.55 18.82
CA PRO A 862 -7.97 5.90 17.94
C PRO A 862 -6.55 5.92 18.51
N PHE A 863 -5.79 4.87 18.18
CA PHE A 863 -4.36 4.74 18.42
C PHE A 863 -3.58 5.15 17.17
N THR A 864 -2.38 5.71 17.35
CA THR A 864 -1.42 5.92 16.27
C THR A 864 -0.11 5.25 16.64
N VAL A 865 0.42 4.41 15.75
CA VAL A 865 1.60 3.57 15.97
C VAL A 865 2.69 3.96 14.99
N ASP A 866 3.85 4.36 15.53
CA ASP A 866 5.08 4.70 14.81
C ASP A 866 6.02 3.48 14.81
N TYR A 867 6.41 3.01 13.62
CA TYR A 867 7.37 1.93 13.48
C TYR A 867 8.31 2.10 12.28
N GLU A 868 9.52 1.57 12.41
CA GLU A 868 10.46 1.41 11.31
C GLU A 868 10.49 -0.04 10.82
N ILE A 869 10.56 -0.20 9.49
CA ILE A 869 10.77 -1.48 8.81
C ILE A 869 12.20 -1.47 8.26
N ILE A 870 13.01 -2.43 8.69
CA ILE A 870 14.43 -2.55 8.33
C ILE A 870 14.65 -3.88 7.60
N HIS A 871 15.22 -3.82 6.40
CA HIS A 871 15.68 -5.00 5.63
C HIS A 871 17.20 -5.12 5.76
N ALA A 872 17.67 -6.30 6.14
CA ALA A 872 19.09 -6.66 6.19
C ALA A 872 19.39 -7.92 5.36
N ALA A 873 20.58 -7.96 4.77
CA ALA A 873 21.09 -9.15 4.10
C ALA A 873 21.50 -10.25 5.11
N GLU A 874 21.78 -11.46 4.59
CA GLU A 874 22.24 -12.61 5.41
C GLU A 874 23.58 -12.36 6.13
N ASP A 875 24.37 -11.37 5.70
CA ASP A 875 25.61 -10.92 6.36
C ASP A 875 25.35 -9.92 7.52
N GLY A 876 24.09 -9.60 7.80
CA GLY A 876 23.67 -8.63 8.81
C GLY A 876 23.74 -7.17 8.37
N LYS A 877 24.06 -6.88 7.11
CA LYS A 877 24.14 -5.52 6.59
C LYS A 877 22.75 -4.95 6.24
N GLU A 878 22.44 -3.78 6.80
CA GLU A 878 21.24 -3.01 6.45
C GLU A 878 21.24 -2.62 4.96
N LEU A 879 20.14 -2.94 4.27
CA LEU A 879 19.92 -2.69 2.84
C LEU A 879 18.93 -1.54 2.61
N SER A 880 17.88 -1.45 3.43
CA SER A 880 16.91 -0.36 3.40
C SER A 880 16.18 -0.21 4.74
N ARG A 881 15.76 1.02 5.03
CA ARG A 881 14.92 1.40 6.16
C ARG A 881 13.76 2.25 5.66
N GLU A 882 12.57 1.95 6.15
CA GLU A 882 11.33 2.66 5.87
C GLU A 882 10.64 3.00 7.20
N HIS A 883 10.00 4.16 7.29
CA HIS A 883 9.25 4.59 8.49
C HIS A 883 7.76 4.64 8.12
N ARG A 884 6.92 4.13 9.01
CA ARG A 884 5.47 4.01 8.83
C ARG A 884 4.74 4.47 10.09
N GLU A 885 3.67 5.22 9.83
CA GLU A 885 2.66 5.62 10.81
C GLU A 885 1.38 4.88 10.45
N LEU A 886 0.72 4.27 11.43
CA LEU A 886 -0.54 3.53 11.26
C LEU A 886 -1.55 4.01 12.30
N THR A 887 -2.73 4.49 11.86
CA THR A 887 -3.79 4.95 12.77
C THR A 887 -4.95 3.94 12.82
N VAL A 888 -5.13 3.34 14.00
CA VAL A 888 -6.01 2.19 14.27
C VAL A 888 -7.15 2.60 15.20
N PRO A 889 -8.43 2.44 14.83
CA PRO A 889 -9.56 2.80 15.70
C PRO A 889 -9.96 1.71 16.71
N GLN A 890 -9.30 0.55 16.70
CA GLN A 890 -9.60 -0.66 17.49
C GLN A 890 -8.41 -1.08 18.37
N GLU A 891 -8.65 -1.95 19.36
CA GLU A 891 -7.60 -2.50 20.24
C GLU A 891 -6.70 -3.54 19.55
N ILE A 892 -7.05 -4.01 18.35
CA ILE A 892 -6.27 -4.97 17.56
C ILE A 892 -6.16 -4.46 16.13
N ALA A 893 -4.98 -4.57 15.53
CA ALA A 893 -4.75 -4.41 14.10
C ALA A 893 -3.78 -5.47 13.59
N SER A 894 -3.86 -5.79 12.30
CA SER A 894 -2.87 -6.62 11.63
C SER A 894 -1.88 -5.77 10.84
N ILE A 895 -0.61 -6.18 10.85
CA ILE A 895 0.49 -5.59 10.06
C ILE A 895 1.04 -6.70 9.15
N ARG A 896 1.09 -6.37 7.86
CA ARG A 896 1.48 -7.29 6.79
C ARG A 896 3.00 -7.34 6.62
N MET A 897 3.56 -8.52 6.39
CA MET A 897 5.01 -8.72 6.40
C MET A 897 5.63 -8.63 5.00
N HIS A 898 6.78 -7.95 4.89
CA HIS A 898 7.51 -7.79 3.63
C HIS A 898 8.32 -9.05 3.30
N THR A 899 7.68 -10.01 2.64
CA THR A 899 8.33 -11.28 2.28
C THR A 899 8.84 -11.32 0.83
N GLY A 900 8.53 -10.31 0.01
CA GLY A 900 8.88 -10.25 -1.42
C GLY A 900 10.38 -10.16 -1.76
N ARG A 901 11.27 -10.14 -0.75
CA ARG A 901 12.74 -10.29 -0.91
C ARG A 901 13.32 -11.07 0.25
N ALA A 902 14.21 -12.01 -0.05
CA ALA A 902 15.00 -12.74 0.94
C ALA A 902 15.87 -11.84 1.83
N GLY A 903 16.19 -12.31 3.03
CA GLY A 903 16.97 -11.62 4.06
C GLY A 903 16.26 -11.58 5.41
N THR A 904 16.82 -10.84 6.37
CA THR A 904 16.19 -10.60 7.67
C THR A 904 15.41 -9.30 7.61
N TRP A 905 14.14 -9.35 7.98
CA TRP A 905 13.26 -8.19 8.10
C TRP A 905 12.90 -7.95 9.56
N ARG A 906 12.99 -6.68 9.98
CA ARG A 906 12.89 -6.27 11.37
C ARG A 906 11.99 -5.06 11.50
N TYR A 907 10.97 -5.18 12.33
CA TYR A 907 9.97 -4.16 12.63
C TYR A 907 10.29 -3.59 14.01
N GLU A 908 10.61 -2.30 14.11
CA GLU A 908 10.92 -1.62 15.38
C GLU A 908 9.84 -0.60 15.71
N PHE A 909 9.01 -0.89 16.70
CA PHE A 909 7.96 0.03 17.16
C PHE A 909 8.56 1.13 18.04
N LYS A 910 8.59 2.35 17.53
CA LYS A 910 9.22 3.51 18.16
C LYS A 910 8.31 4.17 19.19
N GLY A 911 7.01 4.17 18.93
CA GLY A 911 6.04 4.75 19.85
C GLY A 911 4.58 4.43 19.53
N ILE A 912 3.75 4.60 20.55
CA ILE A 912 2.30 4.60 20.46
C ILE A 912 1.75 5.91 21.08
N SER A 913 0.79 6.50 20.38
CA SER A 913 -0.05 7.62 20.81
C SER A 913 -1.52 7.19 20.77
N ASP A 914 -2.39 7.94 21.44
CA ASP A 914 -3.84 7.70 21.45
C ASP A 914 -4.63 9.01 21.44
N ALA A 915 -5.97 8.94 21.49
CA ALA A 915 -6.86 10.11 21.43
C ALA A 915 -6.63 11.15 22.55
N ARG A 916 -5.93 10.75 23.63
CA ARG A 916 -5.59 11.55 24.80
C ARG A 916 -4.11 11.96 24.81
N TYR A 917 -3.23 11.10 24.31
CA TYR A 917 -1.78 11.27 24.25
C TYR A 917 -1.32 11.38 22.79
N SER A 918 -1.43 12.57 22.20
CA SER A 918 -1.12 12.82 20.78
C SER A 918 0.38 12.81 20.43
N THR A 919 1.28 12.84 21.42
CA THR A 919 2.73 12.64 21.21
C THR A 919 3.07 11.16 21.39
N PRO A 920 3.62 10.46 20.38
CA PRO A 920 4.03 9.06 20.52
C PRO A 920 4.96 8.86 21.71
N SER A 921 4.70 7.83 22.51
CA SER A 921 5.55 7.42 23.62
C SER A 921 5.99 5.97 23.46
N ALA A 922 7.20 5.65 23.90
CA ALA A 922 7.79 4.33 23.67
C ALA A 922 6.88 3.20 24.18
N PRO A 923 6.72 2.09 23.44
CA PRO A 923 6.00 0.93 23.94
C PRO A 923 6.66 0.41 25.23
N ASN A 924 5.85 -0.10 26.16
CA ASN A 924 6.26 -0.54 27.51
C ASN A 924 6.85 0.58 28.41
N VAL A 925 5.99 1.52 28.84
CA VAL A 925 6.32 2.50 29.90
C VAL A 925 6.30 1.86 31.30
N THR A 926 7.17 0.87 31.53
CA THR A 926 7.48 0.33 32.87
C THR A 926 8.96 0.52 33.24
N ASP A 927 9.88 0.33 32.31
CA ASP A 927 11.34 0.43 32.56
C ASP A 927 12.11 1.35 31.59
N GLY A 928 11.43 1.98 30.61
CA GLY A 928 11.97 3.09 29.81
C GLY A 928 13.17 2.75 28.92
N LYS A 929 13.39 1.47 28.59
CA LYS A 929 14.53 0.98 27.78
C LYS A 929 14.17 -0.04 26.69
N GLY A 930 12.92 -0.51 26.64
CA GLY A 930 12.45 -1.40 25.58
C GLY A 930 12.18 -0.61 24.29
N VAL A 931 12.63 -1.15 23.16
CA VAL A 931 11.99 -0.94 21.87
C VAL A 931 11.34 -2.28 21.55
N LEU A 932 10.03 -2.30 21.32
CA LEU A 932 9.34 -3.53 20.93
C LEU A 932 9.76 -3.86 19.49
N VAL A 933 10.34 -5.05 19.28
CA VAL A 933 10.88 -5.46 17.97
C VAL A 933 10.28 -6.79 17.54
N LEU A 934 9.93 -6.93 16.27
CA LEU A 934 9.64 -8.22 15.64
C LEU A 934 10.65 -8.51 14.52
N GLU A 935 11.34 -9.65 14.59
CA GLU A 935 12.36 -10.10 13.64
C GLU A 935 11.89 -11.37 12.91
N GLN A 936 11.96 -11.38 11.58
CA GLN A 936 11.66 -12.53 10.73
C GLN A 936 12.78 -12.75 9.70
N ILE A 937 13.13 -14.01 9.48
CA ILE A 937 14.03 -14.42 8.40
C ILE A 937 13.17 -14.93 7.22
N ILE A 938 13.37 -14.33 6.05
CA ILE A 938 12.78 -14.80 4.79
C ILE A 938 13.85 -15.49 3.96
N ASN A 939 13.69 -16.80 3.78
CA ASN A 939 14.61 -17.65 3.05
C ASN A 939 14.43 -17.47 1.52
N PRO A 940 15.52 -17.37 0.73
CA PRO A 940 15.42 -17.29 -0.73
C PRO A 940 14.85 -18.59 -1.33
N ARG A 941 14.06 -18.49 -2.41
CA ARG A 941 13.60 -19.71 -3.11
C ARG A 941 14.78 -20.39 -3.82
N PRO A 942 14.92 -21.72 -3.72
CA PRO A 942 16.07 -22.40 -4.30
C PRO A 942 16.12 -22.31 -5.83
N GLU A 943 17.33 -22.33 -6.38
CA GLU A 943 17.57 -22.47 -7.81
C GLU A 943 18.22 -23.82 -8.10
N ALA A 944 17.88 -24.41 -9.23
CA ALA A 944 18.69 -25.43 -9.89
C ALA A 944 18.88 -24.99 -11.35
N ARG A 945 20.05 -25.25 -11.94
CA ARG A 945 20.35 -24.93 -13.34
C ARG A 945 21.24 -26.01 -13.93
N PHE A 946 21.03 -26.36 -15.20
CA PHE A 946 22.00 -27.19 -15.94
C PHE A 946 23.26 -26.35 -16.17
N ALA A 947 24.44 -26.89 -15.86
CA ALA A 947 25.70 -26.16 -16.09
C ALA A 947 25.97 -25.95 -17.59
N GLU A 948 25.55 -26.91 -18.41
CA GLU A 948 25.63 -26.89 -19.88
C GLU A 948 24.21 -26.87 -20.49
N ALA A 949 23.40 -25.87 -20.12
CA ALA A 949 22.04 -25.71 -20.65
C ALA A 949 22.02 -25.63 -22.19
N GLY A 950 21.07 -26.32 -22.82
CA GLY A 950 20.94 -26.42 -24.28
C GLY A 950 21.87 -27.44 -24.96
N LYS A 951 22.78 -28.10 -24.23
CA LYS A 951 23.60 -29.19 -24.79
C LYS A 951 22.77 -30.42 -25.15
N VAL A 952 23.21 -31.13 -26.19
CA VAL A 952 22.71 -32.45 -26.59
C VAL A 952 23.67 -33.54 -26.11
N TYR A 953 23.20 -34.39 -25.20
CA TYR A 953 23.89 -35.58 -24.70
C TYR A 953 23.48 -36.80 -25.54
N ARG A 954 24.39 -37.76 -25.77
CA ARG A 954 24.14 -38.92 -26.65
C ARG A 954 24.33 -40.24 -25.90
N PHE A 955 23.40 -41.17 -26.09
CA PHE A 955 23.46 -42.52 -25.50
C PHE A 955 23.09 -43.60 -26.55
N CYS A 956 23.84 -44.71 -26.58
CA CYS A 956 23.50 -45.88 -27.38
C CYS A 956 22.46 -46.76 -26.64
N SER A 957 21.49 -47.32 -27.35
CA SER A 957 20.37 -48.08 -26.76
C SER A 957 20.73 -49.49 -26.24
N GLN A 958 21.88 -50.05 -26.62
CA GLN A 958 22.32 -51.40 -26.24
C GLN A 958 23.82 -51.38 -25.92
N ASP A 959 24.31 -52.46 -25.29
CA ASP A 959 25.65 -52.57 -24.72
C ASP A 959 26.77 -52.37 -25.75
N ALA A 960 27.28 -51.15 -25.82
CA ALA A 960 28.66 -50.92 -26.23
C ALA A 960 29.60 -51.64 -25.24
N ILE A 961 30.73 -52.15 -25.74
CA ILE A 961 31.66 -53.00 -24.99
C ILE A 961 32.00 -52.36 -23.63
N ASP A 962 31.85 -53.17 -22.57
CA ASP A 962 31.71 -52.75 -21.17
C ASP A 962 32.93 -52.00 -20.61
N ASP A 963 32.92 -50.68 -20.75
CA ASP A 963 33.95 -49.76 -20.22
C ASP A 963 33.27 -48.72 -19.31
N GLN A 964 32.98 -49.12 -18.07
CA GLN A 964 32.09 -48.44 -17.10
C GLN A 964 32.59 -47.06 -16.61
N THR A 965 33.66 -46.55 -17.21
CA THR A 965 34.32 -45.28 -16.88
C THR A 965 33.84 -44.08 -17.71
N ASN A 966 33.14 -44.31 -18.83
CA ASN A 966 32.80 -43.27 -19.84
C ASN A 966 31.28 -43.00 -20.01
N ILE A 967 30.47 -43.12 -18.97
CA ILE A 967 29.05 -42.71 -19.01
C ILE A 967 28.97 -41.18 -18.89
N GLU A 968 28.52 -40.48 -19.93
CA GLU A 968 28.32 -39.02 -19.89
C GLU A 968 27.21 -38.67 -18.89
N THR A 969 27.54 -37.86 -17.88
CA THR A 969 26.59 -37.40 -16.85
C THR A 969 26.23 -35.94 -17.06
N ILE A 970 25.03 -35.54 -16.63
CA ILE A 970 24.52 -34.18 -16.84
C ILE A 970 24.83 -33.33 -15.59
N PRO A 971 25.76 -32.36 -15.63
CA PRO A 971 26.08 -31.51 -14.49
C PRO A 971 24.98 -30.48 -14.18
N LEU A 972 24.59 -30.41 -12.92
CA LEU A 972 23.66 -29.45 -12.34
C LEU A 972 24.33 -28.61 -11.26
N THR A 973 23.89 -27.36 -11.14
CA THR A 973 24.30 -26.41 -10.10
C THR A 973 23.07 -25.94 -9.31
N PHE A 974 23.23 -25.76 -8.00
CA PHE A 974 22.16 -25.38 -7.08
C PHE A 974 22.49 -24.12 -6.28
N LYS A 975 21.44 -23.39 -5.89
CA LYS A 975 21.49 -22.31 -4.90
C LYS A 975 20.35 -22.48 -3.90
N GLY A 976 20.58 -22.10 -2.66
CA GLY A 976 19.73 -22.42 -1.51
C GLY A 976 20.44 -23.38 -0.55
N LYS A 977 19.71 -24.01 0.37
CA LYS A 977 20.30 -24.79 1.46
C LYS A 977 20.13 -26.29 1.25
N ALA A 978 21.25 -27.01 1.11
CA ALA A 978 21.25 -28.47 0.99
C ALA A 978 20.78 -29.15 2.30
N PRO A 979 20.15 -30.34 2.25
CA PRO A 979 19.85 -31.13 1.06
C PRO A 979 18.72 -30.57 0.18
N PHE A 980 18.87 -30.70 -1.13
CA PHE A 980 17.83 -30.39 -2.12
C PHE A 980 17.04 -31.64 -2.54
N ALA A 981 15.82 -31.44 -3.03
CA ALA A 981 15.10 -32.42 -3.86
C ALA A 981 14.63 -31.77 -5.16
N VAL A 982 14.61 -32.53 -6.25
CA VAL A 982 14.45 -32.00 -7.62
C VAL A 982 13.57 -32.92 -8.46
N THR A 983 12.52 -32.36 -9.05
CA THR A 983 11.69 -33.04 -10.05
C THR A 983 12.17 -32.65 -11.45
N PHE A 984 12.38 -33.67 -12.28
CA PHE A 984 12.70 -33.55 -13.70
C PHE A 984 11.57 -34.13 -14.53
N ASP A 985 11.17 -33.42 -15.57
CA ASP A 985 10.23 -33.92 -16.58
C ASP A 985 11.02 -34.26 -17.85
N VAL A 986 10.92 -35.51 -18.30
CA VAL A 986 11.45 -36.01 -19.56
C VAL A 986 10.31 -36.02 -20.58
N LYS A 987 10.32 -35.05 -21.51
CA LYS A 987 9.37 -35.03 -22.62
C LYS A 987 9.93 -35.80 -23.81
N HIS A 988 9.23 -36.83 -24.26
CA HIS A 988 9.56 -37.54 -25.49
C HIS A 988 9.11 -36.70 -26.70
N ASP A 989 10.00 -36.33 -27.60
CA ASP A 989 9.64 -35.43 -28.70
C ASP A 989 8.70 -36.09 -29.73
N ARG A 990 8.76 -37.43 -29.84
CA ARG A 990 7.95 -38.24 -30.78
C ARG A 990 6.51 -38.49 -30.34
N SER A 991 6.25 -38.94 -29.12
CA SER A 991 4.87 -39.17 -28.65
C SER A 991 4.26 -37.92 -28.02
N GLY A 992 5.09 -36.96 -27.59
CA GLY A 992 4.66 -35.78 -26.85
C GLY A 992 4.33 -36.04 -25.38
N GLU A 993 4.36 -37.31 -24.94
CA GLU A 993 4.21 -37.73 -23.55
C GLU A 993 5.37 -37.21 -22.70
N THR A 994 5.16 -37.16 -21.39
CA THR A 994 6.12 -36.60 -20.44
C THR A 994 6.12 -37.43 -19.17
N GLU A 995 7.28 -37.99 -18.84
CA GLU A 995 7.48 -38.78 -17.62
C GLU A 995 8.29 -37.96 -16.59
N SER A 996 7.81 -37.91 -15.35
CA SER A 996 8.48 -37.16 -14.27
C SER A 996 9.21 -38.09 -13.31
N PHE A 997 10.46 -37.80 -12.98
CA PHE A 997 11.23 -38.49 -11.95
C PHE A 997 11.85 -37.51 -10.94
N VAL A 998 12.06 -37.98 -9.70
CA VAL A 998 12.52 -37.14 -8.59
C VAL A 998 13.88 -37.62 -8.06
N VAL A 999 14.84 -36.70 -7.97
CA VAL A 999 16.12 -36.92 -7.27
C VAL A 999 16.03 -36.29 -5.89
N ASN A 1000 16.13 -37.12 -4.84
CA ASN A 1000 16.02 -36.70 -3.45
C ASN A 1000 17.39 -36.59 -2.77
N ALA A 1001 17.45 -35.75 -1.73
CA ALA A 1001 18.57 -35.64 -0.78
C ALA A 1001 19.94 -35.27 -1.39
N VAL A 1002 19.97 -34.38 -2.39
CA VAL A 1002 21.21 -33.85 -3.00
C VAL A 1002 21.94 -32.96 -1.98
N ARG A 1003 23.07 -33.43 -1.42
CA ARG A 1003 23.78 -32.78 -0.30
C ARG A 1003 24.79 -31.69 -0.70
N SER A 1004 25.01 -31.47 -2.00
CA SER A 1004 26.03 -30.59 -2.56
C SER A 1004 25.41 -29.54 -3.49
N SER A 1005 26.11 -28.41 -3.66
CA SER A 1005 25.73 -27.35 -4.63
C SER A 1005 25.95 -27.77 -6.09
N GLU A 1006 26.61 -28.90 -6.33
CA GLU A 1006 26.85 -29.50 -7.64
C GLU A 1006 26.38 -30.96 -7.62
N TYR A 1007 25.81 -31.44 -8.72
CA TYR A 1007 25.35 -32.83 -8.86
C TYR A 1007 25.49 -33.34 -10.30
N ALA A 1008 25.98 -34.58 -10.44
CA ALA A 1008 26.07 -35.27 -11.72
C ALA A 1008 24.82 -36.15 -11.91
N LEU A 1009 23.82 -35.64 -12.63
CA LEU A 1009 22.59 -36.39 -12.91
C LEU A 1009 22.89 -37.59 -13.82
N ARG A 1010 22.44 -38.75 -13.36
CA ARG A 1010 22.29 -39.98 -14.14
C ARG A 1010 20.80 -40.13 -14.42
N VAL A 1011 20.39 -40.02 -15.67
CA VAL A 1011 18.98 -40.18 -16.07
C VAL A 1011 18.60 -41.66 -15.94
N PRO A 1012 17.44 -42.01 -15.34
CA PRO A 1012 16.96 -43.39 -15.32
C PRO A 1012 16.78 -43.94 -16.74
N ARG A 1013 17.32 -45.13 -17.05
CA ARG A 1013 17.14 -45.77 -18.37
C ARG A 1013 15.66 -46.06 -18.69
N GLU A 1014 14.87 -46.32 -17.65
CA GLU A 1014 13.42 -46.57 -17.76
C GLU A 1014 12.66 -45.35 -18.33
N ALA A 1015 13.11 -44.13 -18.06
CA ALA A 1015 12.51 -42.89 -18.53
C ALA A 1015 13.05 -42.42 -19.90
N LEU A 1016 13.67 -43.32 -20.67
CA LEU A 1016 14.33 -43.00 -21.94
C LEU A 1016 13.97 -44.01 -23.03
N THR A 1017 13.27 -43.56 -24.06
CA THR A 1017 12.88 -44.34 -25.24
C THR A 1017 13.75 -44.01 -26.47
N LEU A 1018 13.42 -44.48 -27.68
CA LEU A 1018 14.23 -44.22 -28.88
C LEU A 1018 13.92 -42.86 -29.55
N GLY A 1019 14.93 -42.01 -29.66
CA GLY A 1019 14.85 -40.67 -30.27
C GLY A 1019 15.33 -39.56 -29.34
N ASP A 1020 14.89 -38.33 -29.62
CA ASP A 1020 15.24 -37.15 -28.82
C ASP A 1020 14.22 -36.92 -27.69
N HIS A 1021 14.76 -36.69 -26.49
CA HIS A 1021 14.00 -36.35 -25.29
C HIS A 1021 14.48 -35.01 -24.73
N VAL A 1022 13.54 -34.17 -24.29
CA VAL A 1022 13.85 -32.88 -23.68
C VAL A 1022 13.66 -33.00 -22.18
N ILE A 1023 14.76 -32.93 -21.43
CA ILE A 1023 14.72 -32.94 -19.96
C ILE A 1023 14.65 -31.49 -19.46
N THR A 1024 13.66 -31.22 -18.61
CA THR A 1024 13.42 -29.92 -17.99
C THR A 1024 13.34 -30.03 -16.47
N ILE A 1025 13.75 -28.98 -15.75
CA ILE A 1025 13.62 -28.91 -14.29
C ILE A 1025 12.26 -28.30 -13.96
N THR A 1026 11.35 -29.09 -13.38
CA THR A 1026 9.98 -28.64 -13.10
C THR A 1026 9.78 -28.14 -11.68
N GLN A 1027 10.48 -28.71 -10.70
CA GLN A 1027 10.40 -28.29 -9.31
C GLN A 1027 11.73 -28.50 -8.56
N VAL A 1028 12.06 -27.56 -7.68
CA VAL A 1028 13.18 -27.67 -6.73
C VAL A 1028 12.66 -27.35 -5.33
N SER A 1029 13.09 -28.12 -4.33
CA SER A 1029 12.94 -27.77 -2.91
C SER A 1029 14.26 -27.89 -2.15
N ASP A 1030 14.35 -27.20 -1.01
CA ASP A 1030 15.56 -27.12 -0.17
C ASP A 1030 15.29 -27.50 1.30
N ALA A 1031 16.34 -27.49 2.12
CA ALA A 1031 16.28 -27.84 3.53
C ALA A 1031 15.53 -26.84 4.43
N ASN A 1032 15.17 -25.65 3.92
CA ASN A 1032 14.27 -24.72 4.60
C ASN A 1032 12.79 -25.01 4.28
N GLY A 1033 12.51 -25.99 3.40
CA GLY A 1033 11.16 -26.29 2.91
C GLY A 1033 10.70 -25.38 1.78
N CYS A 1034 11.56 -24.51 1.26
CA CYS A 1034 11.18 -23.56 0.22
C CYS A 1034 11.12 -24.22 -1.15
N ILE A 1035 10.03 -23.97 -1.89
CA ILE A 1035 9.75 -24.62 -3.18
C ILE A 1035 9.79 -23.59 -4.31
N ARG A 1036 10.48 -23.93 -5.40
CA ARG A 1036 10.43 -23.23 -6.69
C ARG A 1036 9.91 -24.16 -7.78
N SER A 1037 8.61 -24.06 -8.05
CA SER A 1037 7.95 -24.74 -9.17
C SER A 1037 8.04 -23.89 -10.43
N ARG A 1038 8.05 -24.55 -11.60
CA ARG A 1038 7.97 -23.96 -12.94
C ARG A 1038 9.10 -22.96 -13.24
N GLN A 1039 10.32 -23.50 -13.41
CA GLN A 1039 11.47 -22.71 -13.86
C GLN A 1039 11.32 -22.20 -15.31
N ASP A 1040 12.24 -21.32 -15.70
CA ASP A 1040 12.35 -20.76 -17.05
C ASP A 1040 12.51 -21.86 -18.12
N HIS A 1041 11.73 -21.78 -19.20
CA HIS A 1041 11.75 -22.70 -20.34
C HIS A 1041 13.11 -22.73 -21.08
N ALA A 1042 14.03 -21.81 -20.79
CA ALA A 1042 15.42 -21.88 -21.24
C ALA A 1042 16.26 -22.98 -20.52
N GLN A 1043 15.88 -23.41 -19.31
CA GLN A 1043 16.58 -24.46 -18.54
C GLN A 1043 16.17 -25.86 -19.00
N LYS A 1044 16.72 -26.28 -20.14
CA LYS A 1044 16.54 -27.61 -20.72
C LYS A 1044 17.83 -28.19 -21.28
N VAL A 1045 17.91 -29.51 -21.34
CA VAL A 1045 18.93 -30.27 -22.09
C VAL A 1045 18.25 -31.32 -22.95
N THR A 1046 18.86 -31.67 -24.08
CA THR A 1046 18.34 -32.73 -24.95
C THR A 1046 19.16 -34.00 -24.72
N VAL A 1047 18.47 -35.12 -24.56
CA VAL A 1047 19.07 -36.46 -24.48
C VAL A 1047 18.64 -37.20 -25.74
N SER A 1048 19.60 -37.46 -26.64
CA SER A 1048 19.38 -38.19 -27.89
C SER A 1048 19.79 -39.64 -27.69
N VAL A 1049 18.81 -40.55 -27.72
CA VAL A 1049 19.02 -42.00 -27.57
C VAL A 1049 18.93 -42.66 -28.93
N THR A 1050 20.05 -43.20 -29.40
CA THR A 1050 20.17 -43.78 -30.74
C THR A 1050 20.32 -45.28 -30.69
N GLU A 1051 19.76 -45.96 -31.69
CA GLU A 1051 20.06 -47.37 -31.94
C GLU A 1051 21.53 -47.50 -32.40
N PRO A 1052 22.24 -48.58 -32.01
CA PRO A 1052 23.54 -48.87 -32.59
C PRO A 1052 23.41 -49.11 -34.09
N ALA A 1053 24.42 -48.71 -34.86
CA ALA A 1053 24.37 -48.83 -36.32
C ALA A 1053 24.24 -50.28 -36.75
N SER A 1054 23.35 -50.57 -37.70
CA SER A 1054 23.13 -51.92 -38.23
C SER A 1054 23.49 -52.01 -39.71
N ILE A 1055 23.91 -53.20 -40.15
CA ILE A 1055 24.11 -53.52 -41.57
C ILE A 1055 23.24 -54.69 -41.96
N VAL A 1056 22.41 -54.46 -42.97
CA VAL A 1056 21.48 -55.45 -43.54
C VAL A 1056 21.80 -55.54 -45.03
N PRO A 1057 21.88 -56.73 -45.65
CA PRO A 1057 21.97 -56.81 -47.11
C PRO A 1057 20.73 -56.15 -47.74
N ILE A 1058 20.91 -55.27 -48.74
CA ILE A 1058 19.77 -54.60 -49.44
C ILE A 1058 18.86 -55.63 -50.09
N ASP A 1059 19.44 -56.76 -50.48
CA ASP A 1059 18.76 -57.87 -51.13
C ASP A 1059 19.09 -59.17 -50.39
N ASN A 1060 18.03 -59.87 -49.96
CA ASN A 1060 18.16 -61.13 -49.23
C ASN A 1060 18.61 -62.30 -50.11
N ARG A 1061 18.50 -62.22 -51.45
CA ARG A 1061 18.96 -63.30 -52.34
C ARG A 1061 20.42 -63.62 -52.05
N ILE A 1062 20.75 -64.91 -52.03
CA ILE A 1062 22.14 -65.34 -51.91
C ILE A 1062 22.83 -65.23 -53.30
N ASP A 1063 22.03 -65.10 -54.36
CA ASP A 1063 22.39 -65.40 -55.76
C ASP A 1063 22.09 -64.21 -56.69
N TYR A 1064 23.12 -63.49 -57.17
CA TYR A 1064 23.02 -62.17 -57.83
C TYR A 1064 23.28 -62.17 -59.35
N CYS A 1065 22.34 -61.77 -60.21
CA CYS A 1065 22.59 -61.75 -61.65
C CYS A 1065 23.79 -60.83 -62.07
N VAL A 1066 24.56 -61.17 -63.11
CA VAL A 1066 25.81 -60.48 -63.51
C VAL A 1066 25.55 -59.00 -63.82
N GLY A 1067 26.43 -58.10 -63.36
CA GLY A 1067 26.22 -56.65 -63.49
C GLY A 1067 25.23 -56.05 -62.48
N ASP A 1068 24.57 -56.86 -61.64
CA ASP A 1068 23.83 -56.33 -60.48
C ASP A 1068 24.79 -55.74 -59.44
N ARG A 1069 24.24 -54.96 -58.51
CA ARG A 1069 25.01 -54.34 -57.42
C ARG A 1069 24.81 -55.16 -56.14
N ILE A 1070 25.88 -55.70 -55.56
CA ILE A 1070 25.83 -56.19 -54.18
C ILE A 1070 25.78 -54.96 -53.28
N GLY A 1071 24.65 -54.81 -52.60
CA GLY A 1071 24.34 -53.66 -51.76
C GLY A 1071 24.06 -54.08 -50.32
N PHE A 1072 24.51 -53.26 -49.39
CA PHE A 1072 24.20 -53.34 -47.96
C PHE A 1072 23.62 -52.00 -47.51
N ALA A 1073 22.45 -52.05 -46.87
CA ALA A 1073 21.83 -50.94 -46.19
C ALA A 1073 22.56 -50.74 -44.86
N LEU A 1074 22.90 -49.50 -44.56
CA LEU A 1074 23.55 -49.09 -43.33
C LEU A 1074 22.55 -48.22 -42.57
N GLN A 1075 22.02 -48.74 -41.48
CA GLN A 1075 21.08 -48.06 -40.60
C GLN A 1075 21.89 -47.32 -39.53
N GLY A 1076 21.61 -46.03 -39.34
CA GLY A 1076 22.43 -45.11 -38.56
C GLY A 1076 22.79 -43.87 -39.38
N THR A 1077 23.87 -43.18 -39.01
CA THR A 1077 24.29 -41.91 -39.60
C THR A 1077 25.55 -42.07 -40.46
N PRO A 1078 25.55 -41.63 -41.74
CA PRO A 1078 26.78 -41.55 -42.51
C PRO A 1078 27.67 -40.38 -42.05
N PRO A 1079 29.01 -40.48 -42.17
CA PRO A 1079 29.73 -41.61 -42.77
C PRO A 1079 29.82 -42.82 -41.84
N PHE A 1080 29.78 -44.01 -42.46
CA PHE A 1080 29.97 -45.30 -41.79
C PHE A 1080 31.33 -45.89 -42.15
N ASP A 1081 31.98 -46.56 -41.20
CA ASP A 1081 33.19 -47.35 -41.44
C ASP A 1081 32.84 -48.84 -41.46
N ILE A 1082 33.26 -49.54 -42.53
CA ILE A 1082 32.88 -50.93 -42.80
C ILE A 1082 34.11 -51.79 -43.05
N GLU A 1083 34.26 -52.89 -42.31
CA GLU A 1083 35.32 -53.88 -42.51
C GLU A 1083 34.78 -55.10 -43.27
N TYR A 1084 35.36 -55.47 -44.42
CA TYR A 1084 34.84 -56.52 -45.31
C TYR A 1084 35.94 -57.39 -45.97
N VAL A 1085 35.53 -58.53 -46.55
CA VAL A 1085 36.41 -59.50 -47.24
C VAL A 1085 35.82 -59.89 -48.60
N PHE A 1086 36.63 -59.82 -49.65
CA PHE A 1086 36.31 -60.35 -50.98
C PHE A 1086 37.55 -61.09 -51.51
N ASP A 1087 37.35 -62.27 -52.12
CA ASP A 1087 38.45 -63.12 -52.64
C ASP A 1087 39.62 -63.28 -51.64
N GLY A 1088 39.26 -63.61 -50.39
CA GLY A 1088 40.19 -63.88 -49.27
C GLY A 1088 40.89 -62.67 -48.66
N LYS A 1089 40.61 -61.42 -49.07
CA LYS A 1089 41.39 -60.23 -48.66
C LYS A 1089 40.54 -59.25 -47.83
N LYS A 1090 40.93 -59.00 -46.57
CA LYS A 1090 40.35 -57.97 -45.69
C LYS A 1090 40.59 -56.56 -46.22
N ARG A 1091 39.59 -55.69 -46.12
CA ARG A 1091 39.62 -54.26 -46.50
C ARG A 1091 38.69 -53.44 -45.59
N VAL A 1092 38.99 -52.15 -45.46
CA VAL A 1092 38.09 -51.16 -44.85
C VAL A 1092 37.53 -50.27 -45.97
N ALA A 1093 36.26 -49.88 -45.89
CA ALA A 1093 35.66 -48.87 -46.73
C ALA A 1093 34.81 -47.89 -45.93
N VAL A 1094 35.07 -46.60 -46.12
CA VAL A 1094 34.20 -45.52 -45.66
C VAL A 1094 33.01 -45.41 -46.62
N ALA A 1095 31.80 -45.49 -46.10
CA ALA A 1095 30.56 -45.23 -46.83
C ALA A 1095 29.98 -43.89 -46.37
N SER A 1096 30.12 -42.85 -47.18
CA SER A 1096 29.52 -41.52 -46.95
C SER A 1096 28.00 -41.48 -47.20
N THR A 1097 27.34 -42.63 -47.20
CA THR A 1097 25.94 -42.87 -47.58
C THR A 1097 25.41 -44.05 -46.79
N SER A 1098 24.11 -44.08 -46.47
CA SER A 1098 23.39 -45.22 -45.85
C SER A 1098 23.25 -46.46 -46.74
N THR A 1099 24.04 -46.52 -47.83
CA THR A 1099 24.19 -47.69 -48.68
C THR A 1099 25.66 -47.88 -48.99
N PHE A 1100 26.17 -49.10 -48.76
CA PHE A 1100 27.43 -49.58 -49.29
C PHE A 1100 27.12 -50.49 -50.48
N SER A 1101 27.46 -50.04 -51.68
CA SER A 1101 27.11 -50.74 -52.92
C SER A 1101 28.33 -50.91 -53.82
N ARG A 1102 28.47 -52.08 -54.44
CA ARG A 1102 29.56 -52.45 -55.35
C ARG A 1102 29.03 -53.32 -56.48
N VAL A 1103 29.48 -53.07 -57.71
CA VAL A 1103 29.04 -53.83 -58.90
C VAL A 1103 29.64 -55.23 -58.92
N ALA A 1104 28.80 -56.24 -59.18
CA ALA A 1104 29.18 -57.61 -59.47
C ALA A 1104 29.66 -57.74 -60.92
N GLU A 1105 30.91 -57.35 -61.17
CA GLU A 1105 31.58 -57.46 -62.48
C GLU A 1105 31.64 -58.91 -63.00
N ARG A 1106 31.76 -59.89 -62.09
CA ARG A 1106 32.01 -61.32 -62.37
C ARG A 1106 31.47 -62.20 -61.24
N PRO A 1107 31.13 -63.48 -61.48
CA PRO A 1107 30.74 -64.42 -60.42
C PRO A 1107 31.85 -64.67 -59.39
N GLY A 1108 31.46 -64.81 -58.12
CA GLY A 1108 32.35 -65.02 -56.96
C GLY A 1108 31.65 -64.73 -55.62
N ASN A 1109 32.37 -64.88 -54.50
CA ASN A 1109 31.83 -64.78 -53.14
C ASN A 1109 32.35 -63.56 -52.35
N PHE A 1110 31.50 -62.97 -51.49
CA PHE A 1110 31.75 -61.73 -50.74
C PHE A 1110 31.27 -61.81 -49.27
N THR A 1111 31.99 -61.22 -48.30
CA THR A 1111 31.63 -61.20 -46.86
C THR A 1111 31.93 -59.88 -46.10
N VAL A 1112 31.28 -59.64 -44.95
CA VAL A 1112 31.46 -58.44 -44.07
C VAL A 1112 31.76 -58.81 -42.60
N VAL A 1113 32.41 -57.93 -41.82
CA VAL A 1113 33.02 -58.23 -40.48
C VAL A 1113 32.69 -57.20 -39.36
N ALA A 1114 32.62 -55.89 -39.63
CA ALA A 1114 32.37 -54.88 -38.59
C ALA A 1114 31.80 -53.56 -39.15
N LEU A 1115 31.14 -52.78 -38.28
CA LEU A 1115 30.49 -51.50 -38.59
C LEU A 1115 30.65 -50.46 -37.45
N SER A 1116 30.80 -49.19 -37.79
CA SER A 1116 30.57 -48.06 -36.87
C SER A 1116 30.02 -46.82 -37.59
N ASP A 1117 29.23 -46.03 -36.88
CA ASP A 1117 28.69 -44.71 -37.27
C ASP A 1117 29.61 -43.60 -36.71
N HIS A 1118 30.14 -42.72 -37.57
CA HIS A 1118 31.11 -41.68 -37.19
C HIS A 1118 30.48 -40.51 -36.41
N VAL A 1119 29.16 -40.34 -36.42
CA VAL A 1119 28.44 -39.27 -35.72
C VAL A 1119 28.02 -39.69 -34.32
N ASN A 1120 27.60 -40.95 -34.14
CA ASN A 1120 27.15 -41.51 -32.86
C ASN A 1120 28.22 -42.34 -32.14
N ASN A 1121 29.26 -42.78 -32.85
CA ASN A 1121 30.43 -43.51 -32.32
C ASN A 1121 30.13 -44.89 -31.67
N CYS A 1122 28.88 -45.36 -31.68
CA CYS A 1122 28.52 -46.73 -31.29
C CYS A 1122 29.10 -47.74 -32.32
N LYS A 1123 29.93 -48.70 -31.88
CA LYS A 1123 30.59 -49.71 -32.74
C LYS A 1123 29.99 -51.12 -32.57
N VAL A 1124 29.85 -51.86 -33.67
CA VAL A 1124 29.18 -53.18 -33.74
C VAL A 1124 30.01 -54.19 -34.57
N ALA A 1125 29.94 -55.47 -34.20
CA ALA A 1125 30.56 -56.60 -34.94
C ALA A 1125 29.49 -57.45 -35.64
N VAL A 1126 29.73 -57.88 -36.89
CA VAL A 1126 28.68 -58.47 -37.77
C VAL A 1126 29.28 -59.45 -38.79
N GLU A 1127 28.55 -60.50 -39.21
CA GLU A 1127 29.02 -61.52 -40.17
C GLU A 1127 27.95 -61.85 -41.25
N LEU A 1128 28.28 -61.68 -42.55
CA LEU A 1128 27.35 -61.79 -43.70
C LEU A 1128 28.05 -62.33 -44.98
N SER A 1129 27.37 -63.00 -45.94
CA SER A 1129 27.96 -63.68 -47.15
C SER A 1129 27.03 -63.80 -48.42
N LYS A 1130 27.52 -63.80 -49.69
CA LYS A 1130 26.74 -63.80 -51.02
C LYS A 1130 27.44 -64.41 -52.31
N THR A 1131 26.72 -64.66 -53.45
CA THR A 1131 27.01 -65.43 -54.75
C THR A 1131 26.28 -64.86 -56.06
N ILE A 1132 26.42 -65.31 -57.37
CA ILE A 1132 26.05 -64.59 -58.69
C ILE A 1132 25.52 -65.39 -60.02
N HIS A 1133 24.55 -64.93 -60.93
CA HIS A 1133 23.75 -65.61 -62.12
C HIS A 1133 23.22 -64.79 -63.43
N ASP A 1134 22.19 -65.14 -64.32
CA ASP A 1134 21.59 -64.32 -65.52
C ASP A 1134 20.18 -64.65 -66.31
N LEU A 1135 19.81 -64.10 -67.54
CA LEU A 1135 18.47 -63.47 -68.11
C LEU A 1135 17.50 -63.96 -69.35
N PRO A 1136 16.21 -63.43 -69.58
CA PRO A 1136 15.10 -63.79 -70.63
C PRO A 1136 14.36 -62.74 -71.66
N SER A 1137 13.09 -62.94 -72.24
CA SER A 1137 12.30 -62.05 -73.28
C SER A 1137 10.74 -62.26 -73.67
N LEU A 1138 9.95 -61.32 -74.36
CA LEU A 1138 8.39 -61.27 -74.57
C LEU A 1138 7.71 -60.48 -75.80
N ARG A 1139 6.37 -60.59 -76.11
CA ARG A 1139 5.47 -59.76 -77.08
C ARG A 1139 3.91 -59.58 -76.77
N ILE A 1140 3.14 -58.73 -77.53
CA ILE A 1140 1.63 -58.49 -77.47
C ILE A 1140 0.91 -58.58 -78.85
N ARG A 1141 -0.35 -59.11 -78.91
CA ARG A 1141 -1.45 -59.02 -79.95
C ARG A 1141 -1.13 -58.27 -81.26
N GLU A 1142 -0.11 -58.72 -81.98
CA GLU A 1142 0.54 -58.11 -83.17
C GLU A 1142 1.03 -56.64 -83.05
N GLY A 1143 0.40 -55.76 -82.25
CA GLY A 1143 0.99 -54.52 -81.68
C GLY A 1143 0.27 -53.17 -81.94
N LEU A 1144 -0.99 -52.97 -81.49
CA LEU A 1144 -1.88 -51.81 -81.79
C LEU A 1144 -2.64 -51.25 -80.52
N THR A 1145 -3.51 -50.19 -80.60
CA THR A 1145 -3.91 -49.30 -79.43
C THR A 1145 -5.37 -48.68 -79.36
N VAL A 1146 -5.96 -48.35 -78.16
CA VAL A 1146 -7.39 -47.88 -77.89
C VAL A 1146 -7.58 -46.87 -76.68
N VAL A 1147 -8.76 -46.19 -76.47
CA VAL A 1147 -9.13 -45.08 -75.48
C VAL A 1147 -10.69 -44.94 -75.15
N GLU A 1148 -11.17 -44.42 -73.97
CA GLU A 1148 -12.56 -43.85 -73.66
C GLU A 1148 -12.69 -43.01 -72.29
N ASP A 1149 -13.84 -42.91 -71.53
CA ASP A 1149 -14.01 -42.21 -70.18
C ASP A 1149 -15.31 -42.54 -69.27
N ILE A 1150 -15.39 -42.25 -67.92
CA ILE A 1150 -16.53 -42.59 -66.94
C ILE A 1150 -16.92 -41.63 -65.74
N HIS A 1151 -18.04 -41.90 -65.02
CA HIS A 1151 -18.35 -41.53 -63.59
C HIS A 1151 -18.14 -42.77 -62.67
N GLU A 1152 -18.41 -42.75 -61.34
CA GLU A 1152 -18.34 -43.95 -60.47
C GLU A 1152 -19.28 -45.12 -61.00
N GLY A 1153 -18.75 -46.10 -61.80
CA GLY A 1153 -19.45 -46.84 -62.94
C GLY A 1153 -18.97 -48.26 -63.52
N ASP A 1154 -18.52 -48.43 -64.83
CA ASP A 1154 -18.60 -49.63 -65.81
C ASP A 1154 -17.27 -50.39 -66.35
N GLN A 1155 -17.14 -51.13 -67.53
CA GLN A 1155 -16.05 -52.20 -67.86
C GLN A 1155 -15.37 -52.45 -69.32
N ALA A 1156 -14.19 -53.19 -69.48
CA ALA A 1156 -13.39 -53.53 -70.77
C ALA A 1156 -12.37 -54.79 -70.83
N GLU A 1157 -11.56 -55.09 -71.94
CA GLU A 1157 -10.69 -56.34 -72.31
C GLU A 1157 -9.32 -56.15 -73.14
N ILE A 1158 -8.23 -57.00 -73.04
CA ILE A 1158 -7.12 -57.35 -74.07
C ILE A 1158 -6.27 -58.71 -73.87
N THR A 1159 -5.04 -58.93 -74.46
CA THR A 1159 -4.32 -60.25 -74.78
C THR A 1159 -2.73 -60.24 -75.02
N PHE A 1160 -1.86 -61.25 -74.67
CA PHE A 1160 -0.31 -61.21 -74.64
C PHE A 1160 0.56 -62.55 -74.79
N HIS A 1161 1.94 -62.56 -74.92
CA HIS A 1161 2.89 -63.74 -75.26
C HIS A 1161 4.44 -63.77 -74.80
N PHE A 1162 5.21 -64.90 -74.60
CA PHE A 1162 6.51 -65.00 -73.76
C PHE A 1162 7.75 -65.93 -74.18
N THR A 1163 9.00 -65.85 -73.57
CA THR A 1163 10.24 -66.75 -73.70
C THR A 1163 11.34 -66.68 -72.55
N GLY A 1164 12.07 -67.78 -72.22
CA GLY A 1164 13.23 -67.82 -71.26
C GLY A 1164 13.50 -69.20 -70.56
N THR A 1165 14.05 -69.24 -69.31
CA THR A 1165 14.04 -70.44 -68.43
C THR A 1165 12.71 -70.57 -67.67
N ALA A 1166 11.82 -71.45 -68.12
CA ALA A 1166 10.47 -71.58 -67.55
C ALA A 1166 10.46 -71.88 -66.02
N PRO A 1167 9.44 -71.41 -65.26
CA PRO A 1167 8.17 -70.79 -65.70
C PRO A 1167 8.28 -69.30 -66.05
N PHE A 1168 7.27 -68.76 -66.76
CA PHE A 1168 7.22 -67.35 -67.17
C PHE A 1168 6.20 -66.51 -66.40
N SER A 1169 6.48 -65.21 -66.32
CA SER A 1169 5.56 -64.18 -65.81
C SER A 1169 5.76 -62.85 -66.55
N PHE A 1170 4.72 -62.00 -66.61
CA PHE A 1170 4.73 -60.73 -67.33
C PHE A 1170 3.69 -59.71 -66.83
N THR A 1171 3.86 -58.42 -67.15
CA THR A 1171 3.06 -57.31 -66.59
C THR A 1171 2.52 -56.34 -67.65
N TYR A 1172 1.23 -55.96 -67.57
CA TYR A 1172 0.59 -54.95 -68.41
C TYR A 1172 -0.16 -53.86 -67.63
N VAL A 1173 -0.20 -52.63 -68.15
CA VAL A 1173 -0.50 -51.40 -67.40
C VAL A 1173 -1.46 -50.45 -68.11
N ARG A 1174 -2.50 -49.99 -67.41
CA ARG A 1174 -3.50 -49.00 -67.84
C ARG A 1174 -2.90 -47.58 -67.86
N SER A 1175 -3.50 -46.50 -68.40
CA SER A 1175 -3.04 -45.07 -68.30
C SER A 1175 -4.08 -43.99 -68.72
N GLU A 1176 -3.77 -42.68 -68.56
CA GLU A 1176 -4.54 -41.41 -68.82
C GLU A 1176 -3.81 -40.57 -69.87
N THR A 1177 -4.37 -39.48 -70.40
CA THR A 1177 -3.56 -38.36 -70.90
C THR A 1177 -4.14 -36.97 -70.64
N LYS A 1178 -3.67 -36.30 -69.59
CA LYS A 1178 -3.91 -34.87 -69.30
C LYS A 1178 -2.69 -34.03 -69.68
N LYS A 1179 -2.94 -33.05 -70.56
CA LYS A 1179 -1.96 -32.04 -71.02
C LYS A 1179 -0.68 -32.66 -71.61
N GLY A 1180 -0.83 -33.66 -72.49
CA GLY A 1180 0.28 -34.25 -73.27
C GLY A 1180 1.25 -35.12 -72.45
N LYS A 1181 0.80 -35.62 -71.29
CA LYS A 1181 1.51 -36.52 -70.38
C LYS A 1181 0.60 -37.70 -70.05
N ARG A 1182 1.14 -38.89 -69.80
CA ARG A 1182 0.37 -40.16 -69.83
C ARG A 1182 0.35 -40.94 -68.50
N ARG A 1183 -0.87 -41.34 -68.08
CA ARG A 1183 -1.42 -41.63 -66.73
C ARG A 1183 -1.09 -42.83 -65.84
N ILE A 1184 -0.17 -43.76 -66.15
CA ILE A 1184 -0.28 -45.20 -65.82
C ILE A 1184 -1.30 -45.60 -64.71
N LEU A 1185 -2.51 -46.06 -65.11
CA LEU A 1185 -3.74 -45.94 -64.34
C LEU A 1185 -4.22 -47.19 -63.56
N GLU A 1186 -3.64 -48.34 -63.83
CA GLU A 1186 -3.88 -49.66 -63.21
C GLU A 1186 -2.72 -50.53 -63.68
N THR A 1187 -2.47 -51.67 -63.04
CA THR A 1187 -1.40 -52.60 -63.47
C THR A 1187 -1.76 -54.01 -63.05
N HIS A 1188 -1.51 -54.95 -63.95
CA HIS A 1188 -1.90 -56.35 -63.82
C HIS A 1188 -0.74 -57.23 -64.28
N THR A 1189 -0.35 -58.18 -63.44
CA THR A 1189 0.71 -59.15 -63.71
C THR A 1189 0.10 -60.54 -63.81
N VAL A 1190 0.62 -61.35 -64.72
CA VAL A 1190 0.20 -62.75 -64.94
C VAL A 1190 1.42 -63.63 -64.71
N THR A 1191 1.26 -64.66 -63.88
CA THR A 1191 2.35 -65.54 -63.43
C THR A 1191 2.14 -66.99 -63.85
N ASP A 1192 3.18 -67.82 -63.62
CA ASP A 1192 3.14 -69.27 -63.74
C ASP A 1192 2.74 -69.78 -65.13
N VAL A 1193 3.05 -68.99 -66.15
CA VAL A 1193 2.77 -69.32 -67.54
C VAL A 1193 3.80 -70.35 -68.00
N ASN A 1194 3.39 -71.63 -67.92
CA ASN A 1194 4.11 -72.77 -68.48
C ASN A 1194 3.87 -72.93 -70.00
N SER A 1195 3.03 -72.07 -70.58
CA SER A 1195 2.78 -71.91 -72.02
C SER A 1195 3.29 -70.54 -72.51
N ASP A 1196 2.78 -70.05 -73.65
CA ASP A 1196 3.28 -68.87 -74.37
C ASP A 1196 2.21 -67.79 -74.66
N HIS A 1197 1.00 -67.79 -74.03
CA HIS A 1197 -0.06 -66.78 -74.28
C HIS A 1197 -1.15 -66.58 -73.17
N TYR A 1198 -1.85 -65.40 -73.09
CA TYR A 1198 -2.89 -65.05 -72.06
C TYR A 1198 -3.89 -63.89 -72.41
N THR A 1199 -5.00 -63.68 -71.64
CA THR A 1199 -6.16 -62.74 -71.87
C THR A 1199 -6.80 -62.14 -70.58
N ILE A 1200 -7.40 -60.91 -70.57
CA ILE A 1200 -7.76 -60.11 -69.34
C ILE A 1200 -8.98 -59.10 -69.42
N PHE A 1201 -9.34 -58.40 -68.31
CA PHE A 1201 -10.47 -57.40 -68.17
C PHE A 1201 -10.27 -56.22 -67.14
N THR A 1202 -11.09 -55.13 -67.14
CA THR A 1202 -11.01 -53.91 -66.24
C THR A 1202 -12.32 -53.05 -66.06
N SER A 1203 -12.33 -51.89 -65.34
CA SER A 1203 -13.48 -50.94 -65.15
C SER A 1203 -13.25 -49.41 -65.14
N GLN A 1204 -12.31 -48.90 -64.35
CA GLN A 1204 -12.05 -47.45 -64.22
C GLN A 1204 -11.31 -46.91 -65.47
N HIS A 1205 -10.90 -45.64 -65.46
CA HIS A 1205 -10.22 -44.97 -66.58
C HIS A 1205 -8.95 -45.70 -67.10
N GLY A 1206 -8.67 -45.91 -68.41
CA GLY A 1206 -7.49 -46.71 -68.85
C GLY A 1206 -7.00 -46.99 -70.32
N ASP A 1207 -5.68 -46.82 -70.60
CA ASP A 1207 -4.86 -47.55 -71.65
C ASP A 1207 -4.86 -49.10 -71.50
N TYR A 1208 -4.07 -49.83 -72.31
CA TYR A 1208 -3.19 -50.90 -71.78
C TYR A 1208 -1.85 -51.06 -72.54
N GLU A 1209 -0.73 -51.29 -71.85
CA GLU A 1209 0.61 -51.60 -72.41
C GLU A 1209 1.37 -52.67 -71.60
N VAL A 1210 2.10 -53.63 -72.23
CA VAL A 1210 3.05 -54.52 -71.50
C VAL A 1210 4.41 -53.86 -71.29
N LEU A 1211 5.06 -54.16 -70.15
CA LEU A 1211 6.36 -53.62 -69.75
C LEU A 1211 7.49 -54.65 -69.55
N GLU A 1212 7.20 -55.89 -69.20
CA GLU A 1212 8.12 -56.73 -68.41
C GLU A 1212 7.94 -58.24 -68.65
N VAL A 1213 9.01 -59.04 -68.57
CA VAL A 1213 8.99 -60.51 -68.59
C VAL A 1213 10.09 -61.15 -67.75
N ARG A 1214 9.77 -62.29 -67.12
CA ARG A 1214 10.64 -62.95 -66.13
C ARG A 1214 10.75 -64.45 -66.34
N ASP A 1215 11.89 -65.01 -65.91
CA ASP A 1215 12.17 -66.44 -65.88
C ASP A 1215 12.52 -66.93 -64.46
N ALA A 1216 12.92 -68.20 -64.33
CA ALA A 1216 13.20 -68.87 -63.06
C ALA A 1216 14.25 -68.16 -62.16
N TRP A 1217 15.18 -67.37 -62.71
CA TRP A 1217 16.26 -66.76 -61.92
C TRP A 1217 16.43 -65.25 -62.16
N CYS A 1218 16.23 -64.76 -63.38
CA CYS A 1218 16.40 -63.33 -63.71
C CYS A 1218 15.31 -62.86 -64.72
N GLN A 1219 15.34 -61.58 -65.10
CA GLN A 1219 14.17 -60.87 -65.65
C GLN A 1219 14.54 -59.77 -66.66
N PHE A 1220 13.79 -59.62 -67.75
CA PHE A 1220 14.08 -58.69 -68.84
C PHE A 1220 12.89 -57.78 -69.25
N PRO A 1221 13.11 -56.49 -69.60
CA PRO A 1221 14.26 -55.71 -69.15
C PRO A 1221 14.39 -55.85 -67.63
N ARG A 1222 15.61 -55.84 -67.08
CA ARG A 1222 15.74 -55.92 -65.62
C ARG A 1222 14.87 -54.84 -65.02
N GLU A 1223 13.98 -55.24 -64.10
CA GLU A 1223 13.39 -54.29 -63.17
C GLU A 1223 14.53 -53.43 -62.62
N PRO A 1224 14.48 -52.10 -62.75
CA PRO A 1224 15.56 -51.25 -62.31
C PRO A 1224 15.61 -51.33 -60.78
N LEU A 1225 16.41 -52.26 -60.25
CA LEU A 1225 16.55 -52.56 -58.82
C LEU A 1225 16.64 -51.24 -58.07
N HIS A 1226 15.59 -50.90 -57.33
CA HIS A 1226 15.24 -49.49 -57.12
C HIS A 1226 16.06 -48.87 -55.98
N SER A 1227 17.37 -48.73 -56.22
CA SER A 1227 18.25 -47.85 -55.45
C SER A 1227 17.67 -46.44 -55.51
N GLY A 1228 17.09 -45.98 -54.42
CA GLY A 1228 16.24 -44.77 -54.32
C GLY A 1228 16.93 -43.43 -54.50
N GLY A 1229 17.91 -43.31 -55.40
CA GLY A 1229 18.51 -42.05 -55.82
C GLY A 1229 17.54 -41.27 -56.71
N LYS A 1230 16.99 -40.16 -56.20
CA LYS A 1230 15.98 -39.32 -56.88
C LYS A 1230 16.55 -38.53 -58.08
N GLY A 1231 16.93 -39.22 -59.15
CA GLY A 1231 17.15 -38.65 -60.48
C GLY A 1231 15.86 -38.75 -61.31
N GLY A 1232 15.08 -37.67 -61.35
CA GLY A 1232 13.67 -37.71 -61.75
C GLY A 1232 13.37 -38.14 -63.20
N GLN A 1233 13.23 -39.44 -63.43
CA GLN A 1233 12.46 -39.95 -64.57
C GLN A 1233 11.00 -39.52 -64.41
N LYS A 1234 10.47 -38.84 -65.44
CA LYS A 1234 9.03 -38.63 -65.60
C LYS A 1234 8.42 -39.89 -66.22
N LEU A 1235 8.48 -41.01 -65.49
CA LEU A 1235 7.38 -41.97 -65.65
C LEU A 1235 6.16 -41.38 -64.94
N LEU A 1236 5.04 -41.66 -65.56
CA LEU A 1236 3.77 -41.00 -65.37
C LEU A 1236 2.76 -42.20 -65.33
N GLN A 1237 1.79 -42.31 -64.41
CA GLN A 1237 1.31 -41.24 -63.54
C GLN A 1237 0.29 -41.59 -62.37
N HIS A 1238 -0.57 -42.64 -62.22
CA HIS A 1238 -1.55 -42.71 -61.05
C HIS A 1238 -1.95 -44.15 -60.61
N THR A 1239 -3.15 -44.63 -60.16
CA THR A 1239 -4.56 -44.18 -59.83
C THR A 1239 -5.23 -45.28 -58.98
N ASP A 1240 -6.53 -45.24 -58.64
CA ASP A 1240 -7.48 -44.10 -58.52
C ASP A 1240 -8.20 -44.25 -57.18
N SER A 1241 -8.93 -43.22 -56.77
CA SER A 1241 -9.91 -43.33 -55.70
C SER A 1241 -11.17 -44.10 -56.13
N SER A 1242 -11.57 -45.11 -55.37
CA SER A 1242 -12.98 -45.39 -55.03
C SER A 1242 -13.03 -46.41 -53.89
N GLY A 1243 -13.72 -46.06 -52.79
CA GLY A 1243 -13.68 -46.78 -51.51
C GLY A 1243 -13.59 -45.82 -50.33
#